data_AF-A0A2N9QRF6-F1
#
_entry.id   AF-A0A2N9QRF6-F1
#
_cell.length_a   1.000
_cell.length_b   1.000
_cell.length_c   1.000
_cell.angle_alpha   90.00
_cell.angle_beta   90.00
_cell.angle_gamma   90.00
#
_symmetry.space_group_name_H-M   'P 1'
#
loop_
_entity.id
_entity.type
_entity.pdbx_description
1 polymer ?
#
loop_
_entity_poly.entity_id
_entity_poly.type
_entity_poly.pdbx_seq_one_letter_code
_entity_poly.pdbx_strand_id
1 'polypeptide(L)'
;MKYYIPTSSLNFNNILSTESISPKAMYKKRGYGYSRWFTVEENNIEHTTLLFDTLCVFDRPISDIEDHAMLIEIISDDDFPKLPNGVYYTDKTIYLNPWQTRFIFFSDKVKRTVMSMSDSSLETKLVRLYQRKMVVLSDIKDRGYKIIKEDSIPLSNNMESNIEEDYIINKMKGLLYGYYIGANLSSSKEHILKLDSLREINNIFASIISGYDRIPSVTQKKRLDELFNYIDSQQPIFKDLEKELGSVQLASKALNVFKRYGYTFETVDRIMLLEALKKDTENNQALNWVNHEIAKANALFNTSKSLLNPDDGELIVSGKEKLISQKCISEDLMANLFIHWINIVLCSHSFNGKINSIKETLSDEITKDAKNVIGKDWDNSPIRAYLNQLRRHVRGEEFNQPWDNGVLSSIAAVLIKGDDWEQLLHFMQSKGMYDYRLAFAFYGVLNGFANMTRDFTDNLLNKDSGYLSMVYRDFYGQLFDKSIPEFGYISTMPEKNDNTGMLSSTFESSVNKGNNPIVDWRRDIKLYAETVIKRDKMKLFKSLDEALAQNGDNQDYFRFIKMLDNFDGWKPGKNRPCSAWKRMQEHFVPDYNERIGKSAKTENIGKLAKQQETSLFDGIEDDTLHYNNTIKQEKSFNPSNKTSNLFVDDENVTYFIGSQTYLPADVRATLCKKVLSFQKDYAPNGYYFGKKDSPRTNDNTIKHFINKCTYQKEHSSSPSWIPATSENKVLLDKLKNALYQRYANG
;
A
#
# COMPACT_ATOMS: atom_id res chain seq x y z
N MET A 1 -9.71 -17.37 19.63
CA MET A 1 -9.38 -17.18 21.08
C MET A 1 -8.27 -16.14 21.27
N LYS A 2 -8.10 -15.53 22.47
CA LYS A 2 -6.99 -14.62 22.80
C LYS A 2 -5.86 -15.38 23.50
N TYR A 3 -4.62 -15.06 23.15
CA TYR A 3 -3.40 -15.65 23.74
C TYR A 3 -2.30 -14.59 23.93
N TYR A 4 -1.44 -14.79 24.91
CA TYR A 4 -0.29 -13.93 25.22
C TYR A 4 1.02 -14.74 25.15
N ILE A 5 2.05 -14.16 24.55
CA ILE A 5 3.35 -14.78 24.31
C ILE A 5 4.45 -13.91 24.99
N PRO A 6 5.04 -14.37 26.10
CA PRO A 6 6.20 -13.74 26.74
C PRO A 6 7.43 -13.75 25.82
N THR A 7 8.11 -12.61 25.70
CA THR A 7 9.34 -12.46 24.90
C THR A 7 10.19 -11.26 25.37
N SER A 8 11.43 -11.18 24.87
CA SER A 8 12.33 -10.04 25.09
C SER A 8 12.16 -8.98 24.00
N SER A 9 12.34 -7.71 24.36
CA SER A 9 12.49 -6.58 23.42
C SER A 9 13.55 -6.83 22.34
N LEU A 10 14.59 -7.60 22.65
CA LEU A 10 15.67 -7.94 21.71
C LEU A 10 15.19 -8.78 20.53
N ASN A 11 14.04 -9.46 20.64
CA ASN A 11 13.42 -10.21 19.55
C ASN A 11 12.56 -9.34 18.62
N PHE A 12 12.22 -8.10 19.02
CA PHE A 12 11.24 -7.26 18.29
C PHE A 12 11.61 -7.03 16.82
N ASN A 13 12.87 -6.69 16.54
CA ASN A 13 13.36 -6.49 15.17
C ASN A 13 13.31 -7.77 14.31
N ASN A 14 13.50 -8.94 14.92
CA ASN A 14 13.39 -10.24 14.24
C ASN A 14 11.94 -10.58 13.92
N ILE A 15 11.05 -10.43 14.91
CA ILE A 15 9.62 -10.69 14.75
C ILE A 15 9.02 -9.77 13.67
N LEU A 16 9.44 -8.50 13.59
CA LEU A 16 8.96 -7.53 12.59
C LEU A 16 9.80 -7.48 11.29
N SER A 17 10.82 -8.34 11.14
CA SER A 17 11.43 -8.60 9.83
C SER A 17 10.77 -9.80 9.11
N THR A 18 10.30 -10.80 9.85
CA THR A 18 9.62 -12.00 9.30
C THR A 18 8.10 -11.94 9.36
N GLU A 19 7.54 -11.18 10.32
CA GLU A 19 6.14 -11.21 10.75
C GLU A 19 5.73 -12.51 11.45
N SER A 20 6.65 -13.12 12.19
CA SER A 20 6.42 -14.45 12.75
C SER A 20 7.21 -14.74 14.04
N ILE A 21 6.73 -15.74 14.78
CA ILE A 21 7.36 -16.29 15.98
C ILE A 21 7.47 -17.81 15.79
N SER A 22 8.70 -18.31 15.69
CA SER A 22 9.00 -19.75 15.58
C SER A 22 9.51 -20.28 16.92
N PRO A 23 9.42 -21.59 17.18
CA PRO A 23 10.24 -22.25 18.19
C PRO A 23 11.73 -21.89 18.09
N LYS A 24 12.37 -21.73 19.25
CA LYS A 24 13.75 -21.24 19.40
C LYS A 24 14.78 -21.97 18.53
N ALA A 25 14.70 -23.30 18.43
CA ALA A 25 15.64 -24.08 17.60
C ALA A 25 15.49 -23.83 16.09
N MET A 26 14.36 -23.31 15.60
CA MET A 26 14.17 -23.05 14.17
C MET A 26 15.06 -21.91 13.67
N TYR A 27 15.28 -20.86 14.46
CA TYR A 27 16.05 -19.68 14.05
C TYR A 27 17.47 -20.01 13.57
N LYS A 28 18.14 -20.99 14.20
CA LYS A 28 19.48 -21.44 13.79
C LYS A 28 19.49 -22.29 12.51
N LYS A 29 18.35 -22.92 12.17
CA LYS A 29 18.23 -23.89 11.07
C LYS A 29 17.55 -23.35 9.82
N ARG A 30 16.59 -22.42 9.95
CA ARG A 30 15.73 -21.94 8.85
C ARG A 30 16.45 -21.19 7.72
N GLY A 31 17.73 -20.86 7.87
CA GLY A 31 18.56 -20.33 6.78
C GLY A 31 18.26 -18.89 6.33
N TYR A 32 17.38 -18.16 7.01
CA TYR A 32 16.98 -16.78 6.68
C TYR A 32 16.74 -15.90 7.91
N GLY A 33 16.81 -14.59 7.72
CA GLY A 33 16.61 -13.57 8.76
C GLY A 33 17.61 -13.68 9.92
N TYR A 34 17.21 -13.23 11.11
CA TYR A 34 18.05 -13.36 12.30
C TYR A 34 18.15 -14.83 12.76
N SER A 35 19.37 -15.30 13.01
CA SER A 35 19.68 -16.66 13.47
C SER A 35 19.62 -16.85 14.99
N ARG A 36 19.44 -15.76 15.75
CA ARG A 36 19.40 -15.76 17.22
C ARG A 36 18.02 -15.38 17.73
N TRP A 37 17.55 -16.13 18.72
CA TRP A 37 16.41 -15.81 19.56
C TRP A 37 16.88 -15.58 20.99
N PHE A 38 16.35 -14.55 21.65
CA PHE A 38 16.64 -14.22 23.04
C PHE A 38 15.56 -14.82 23.94
N THR A 39 15.96 -15.77 24.77
CA THR A 39 15.06 -16.53 25.64
C THR A 39 14.63 -15.73 26.88
N VAL A 40 13.36 -15.88 27.26
CA VAL A 40 12.81 -15.50 28.56
C VAL A 40 12.46 -16.75 29.35
N GLU A 41 12.43 -16.70 30.68
CA GLU A 41 12.24 -17.91 31.52
C GLU A 41 10.86 -18.53 31.31
N GLU A 42 9.87 -17.68 31.06
CA GLU A 42 8.47 -17.98 30.82
C GLU A 42 8.22 -18.66 29.46
N ASN A 43 9.20 -18.65 28.56
CA ASN A 43 9.12 -19.20 27.21
C ASN A 43 10.51 -19.76 26.80
N ASN A 44 10.99 -20.72 27.58
CA ASN A 44 12.37 -21.21 27.55
C ASN A 44 12.60 -22.52 26.76
N ILE A 45 11.53 -23.16 26.30
CA ILE A 45 11.54 -24.49 25.69
C ILE A 45 12.11 -24.41 24.25
N GLU A 46 12.98 -25.34 23.89
CA GLU A 46 13.81 -25.21 22.68
C GLU A 46 13.01 -25.50 21.40
N HIS A 47 12.09 -26.47 21.46
CA HIS A 47 11.31 -26.99 20.33
C HIS A 47 9.84 -26.55 20.31
N THR A 48 9.45 -25.60 21.16
CA THR A 48 8.03 -25.23 21.33
C THR A 48 7.89 -23.79 21.80
N THR A 49 6.94 -23.06 21.21
CA THR A 49 6.50 -21.74 21.69
C THR A 49 5.35 -21.91 22.67
N LEU A 50 5.46 -21.35 23.87
CA LEU A 50 4.38 -21.27 24.84
C LEU A 50 3.48 -20.07 24.59
N LEU A 51 2.18 -20.27 24.81
CA LEU A 51 1.14 -19.25 24.79
C LEU A 51 0.29 -19.37 26.07
N PHE A 52 -0.24 -18.25 26.56
CA PHE A 52 -1.03 -18.20 27.80
C PHE A 52 -2.40 -17.55 27.54
N ASP A 53 -3.46 -18.02 28.18
CA ASP A 53 -4.80 -17.40 28.10
C ASP A 53 -4.99 -16.19 29.03
N THR A 54 -4.00 -15.93 29.90
CA THR A 54 -3.97 -14.86 30.90
C THR A 54 -2.82 -13.88 30.65
N LEU A 55 -3.00 -12.63 31.06
CA LEU A 55 -2.05 -11.53 30.85
C LEU A 55 -1.31 -11.22 32.16
N CYS A 56 -0.04 -11.63 32.26
CA CYS A 56 0.82 -11.37 33.41
C CYS A 56 2.05 -10.52 33.04
N VAL A 57 2.51 -9.66 33.95
CA VAL A 57 3.83 -9.01 33.83
C VAL A 57 4.94 -9.91 34.35
N PHE A 58 6.13 -9.76 33.78
CA PHE A 58 7.34 -10.43 34.22
C PHE A 58 8.53 -9.45 34.06
N ASP A 59 9.61 -9.70 34.79
CA ASP A 59 10.76 -8.82 34.87
C ASP A 59 11.95 -9.43 34.10
N ARG A 60 12.92 -8.59 33.68
CA ARG A 60 14.19 -9.08 33.08
C ARG A 60 15.34 -8.88 34.06
N PRO A 61 16.37 -9.76 34.04
CA PRO A 61 17.62 -9.50 34.73
C PRO A 61 18.24 -8.17 34.29
N ILE A 62 18.89 -7.47 35.22
CA ILE A 62 19.65 -6.25 34.88
C ILE A 62 20.77 -6.65 33.90
N SER A 63 20.91 -5.91 32.81
CA SER A 63 21.86 -6.19 31.74
C SER A 63 22.45 -4.89 31.18
N ASP A 64 23.66 -4.97 30.62
CA ASP A 64 24.32 -3.85 29.92
C ASP A 64 23.71 -3.57 28.54
N ILE A 65 22.85 -4.46 28.05
CA ILE A 65 22.05 -4.30 26.82
C ILE A 65 20.58 -3.99 27.17
N GLU A 66 19.88 -3.32 26.26
CA GLU A 66 18.47 -2.90 26.41
C GLU A 66 17.48 -4.08 26.28
N ASP A 67 17.62 -5.08 27.15
CA ASP A 67 16.75 -6.25 27.30
C ASP A 67 15.60 -5.95 28.28
N HIS A 68 14.39 -5.85 27.74
CA HIS A 68 13.17 -5.51 28.48
C HIS A 68 12.09 -6.55 28.20
N ALA A 69 11.23 -6.77 29.19
CA ALA A 69 10.11 -7.68 29.04
C ALA A 69 9.03 -7.09 28.12
N MET A 70 8.47 -7.93 27.25
CA MET A 70 7.42 -7.59 26.30
C MET A 70 6.45 -8.78 26.18
N LEU A 71 5.17 -8.49 25.96
CA LEU A 71 4.20 -9.51 25.53
C LEU A 71 3.77 -9.26 24.09
N ILE A 72 3.46 -10.33 23.39
CA ILE A 72 2.73 -10.29 22.13
C ILE A 72 1.38 -10.95 22.39
N GLU A 73 0.30 -10.19 22.26
CA GLU A 73 -1.06 -10.72 22.27
C GLU A 73 -1.47 -11.06 20.84
N ILE A 74 -2.04 -12.24 20.65
CA ILE A 74 -2.66 -12.67 19.39
C ILE A 74 -4.12 -13.06 19.60
N ILE A 75 -4.95 -12.80 18.60
CA ILE A 75 -6.25 -13.42 18.41
C ILE A 75 -6.08 -14.49 17.34
N SER A 76 -6.18 -15.76 17.71
CA SER A 76 -6.17 -16.87 16.74
C SER A 76 -7.26 -17.87 17.06
N ASP A 77 -7.86 -18.42 16.00
CA ASP A 77 -8.84 -19.52 16.07
C ASP A 77 -8.19 -20.87 15.73
N ASP A 78 -6.86 -20.91 15.69
CA ASP A 78 -6.07 -22.15 15.65
C ASP A 78 -6.28 -22.99 16.90
N ASP A 79 -6.42 -24.31 16.72
CA ASP A 79 -6.49 -25.27 17.82
C ASP A 79 -5.08 -25.58 18.35
N PHE A 80 -4.69 -24.87 19.41
CA PHE A 80 -3.45 -25.14 20.12
C PHE A 80 -3.66 -26.20 21.21
N PRO A 81 -2.80 -27.25 21.27
CA PRO A 81 -2.77 -28.18 22.39
C PRO A 81 -2.69 -27.48 23.75
N LYS A 82 -3.56 -27.87 24.67
CA LYS A 82 -3.71 -27.26 26.00
C LYS A 82 -2.95 -28.02 27.09
N LEU A 83 -2.24 -27.29 27.93
CA LEU A 83 -1.61 -27.72 29.17
C LEU A 83 -2.41 -27.20 30.39
N PRO A 84 -2.17 -27.74 31.60
CA PRO A 84 -2.83 -27.26 32.81
C PRO A 84 -2.54 -25.77 33.10
N ASN A 85 -3.48 -25.09 33.77
CA ASN A 85 -3.37 -23.68 34.20
C ASN A 85 -3.39 -22.65 33.05
N GLY A 86 -4.13 -22.93 31.97
CA GLY A 86 -4.36 -21.94 30.90
C GLY A 86 -3.17 -21.74 29.95
N VAL A 87 -2.20 -22.65 29.98
CA VAL A 87 -1.06 -22.66 29.07
C VAL A 87 -1.41 -23.49 27.84
N TYR A 88 -0.93 -23.03 26.69
CA TYR A 88 -1.08 -23.63 25.37
C TYR A 88 0.30 -23.67 24.71
N TYR A 89 0.48 -24.53 23.70
CA TYR A 89 1.78 -24.67 23.07
C TYR A 89 1.71 -25.00 21.58
N THR A 90 2.78 -24.68 20.85
CA THR A 90 2.92 -25.08 19.44
C THR A 90 4.38 -25.31 19.05
N ASP A 91 4.60 -26.33 18.21
CA ASP A 91 5.87 -26.64 17.55
C ASP A 91 6.02 -25.97 16.17
N LYS A 92 5.02 -25.17 15.75
CA LYS A 92 4.97 -24.48 14.46
C LYS A 92 5.29 -23.00 14.58
N THR A 93 5.66 -22.39 13.45
CA THR A 93 5.71 -20.92 13.35
C THR A 93 4.30 -20.33 13.49
N ILE A 94 4.16 -19.36 14.39
CA ILE A 94 2.99 -18.49 14.51
C ILE A 94 3.23 -17.29 13.58
N TYR A 95 2.36 -17.12 12.58
CA TYR A 95 2.36 -15.95 11.71
C TYR A 95 1.45 -14.86 12.27
N LEU A 96 1.95 -13.63 12.28
CA LEU A 96 1.26 -12.47 12.85
C LEU A 96 0.55 -11.70 11.74
N ASN A 97 -0.49 -10.94 12.11
CA ASN A 97 -1.05 -9.90 11.24
C ASN A 97 -1.47 -8.65 12.04
N PRO A 98 -1.52 -7.45 11.40
CA PRO A 98 -1.84 -6.21 12.10
C PRO A 98 -3.28 -6.09 12.65
N TRP A 99 -4.23 -6.92 12.20
CA TRP A 99 -5.62 -6.88 12.68
C TRP A 99 -5.81 -7.67 13.97
N GLN A 100 -5.05 -8.75 14.15
CA GLN A 100 -5.22 -9.72 15.23
C GLN A 100 -4.09 -9.73 16.26
N THR A 101 -3.08 -8.87 16.13
CA THR A 101 -1.89 -8.86 17.02
C THR A 101 -1.74 -7.52 17.75
N ARG A 102 -1.32 -7.53 19.02
CA ARG A 102 -0.82 -6.34 19.74
C ARG A 102 0.54 -6.62 20.37
N PHE A 103 1.43 -5.63 20.32
CA PHE A 103 2.69 -5.63 21.06
C PHE A 103 2.49 -4.82 22.34
N ILE A 104 2.73 -5.43 23.50
CA ILE A 104 2.45 -4.85 24.81
C ILE A 104 3.77 -4.60 25.53
N PHE A 105 4.02 -3.33 25.85
CA PHE A 105 5.17 -2.88 26.62
C PHE A 105 4.74 -2.52 28.05
N PHE A 106 5.60 -2.80 29.04
CA PHE A 106 5.30 -2.47 30.45
C PHE A 106 5.66 -1.03 30.85
N SER A 107 6.32 -0.27 29.96
CA SER A 107 6.45 1.19 30.12
C SER A 107 6.65 1.91 28.77
N ASP A 108 6.29 3.19 28.74
CA ASP A 108 6.53 4.08 27.60
C ASP A 108 8.03 4.28 27.33
N LYS A 109 8.88 4.28 28.37
CA LYS A 109 10.35 4.30 28.20
C LYS A 109 10.81 3.13 27.33
N VAL A 110 10.40 1.90 27.67
CA VAL A 110 10.77 0.70 26.91
C VAL A 110 10.25 0.77 25.48
N LYS A 111 8.98 1.15 25.27
CA LYS A 111 8.41 1.33 23.93
C LYS A 111 9.26 2.29 23.08
N ARG A 112 9.65 3.44 23.64
CA ARG A 112 10.47 4.44 22.93
C ARG A 112 11.88 3.92 22.61
N THR A 113 12.53 3.23 23.54
CA THR A 113 13.84 2.60 23.30
C THR A 113 13.76 1.60 22.15
N VAL A 114 12.78 0.68 22.19
CA VAL A 114 12.60 -0.35 21.17
C VAL A 114 12.35 0.27 19.79
N MET A 115 11.43 1.23 19.69
CA MET A 115 11.18 1.95 18.43
C MET A 115 12.45 2.61 17.88
N SER A 116 13.23 3.29 18.73
CA SER A 116 14.49 3.92 18.31
C SER A 116 15.56 2.92 17.86
N MET A 117 15.55 1.69 18.39
CA MET A 117 16.45 0.61 17.95
C MET A 117 15.96 -0.08 16.67
N SER A 118 14.67 0.03 16.34
CA SER A 118 14.11 -0.47 15.08
C SER A 118 14.32 0.50 13.92
N ASP A 119 14.35 1.81 14.17
CA ASP A 119 14.52 2.83 13.12
C ASP A 119 15.78 2.58 12.27
N SER A 120 16.89 2.15 12.88
CA SER A 120 18.17 1.85 12.22
C SER A 120 18.26 0.47 11.56
N SER A 121 17.27 -0.41 11.71
CA SER A 121 17.31 -1.78 11.15
C SER A 121 16.64 -1.87 9.78
N LEU A 122 17.46 -2.02 8.73
CA LEU A 122 16.98 -2.13 7.34
C LEU A 122 16.06 -3.34 7.10
N GLU A 123 16.25 -4.47 7.81
CA GLU A 123 15.41 -5.66 7.63
C GLU A 123 14.06 -5.56 8.37
N THR A 124 13.92 -4.61 9.31
CA THR A 124 12.73 -4.45 10.17
C THR A 124 11.71 -3.52 9.52
N LYS A 125 11.01 -4.00 8.47
CA LYS A 125 10.09 -3.18 7.65
C LYS A 125 8.67 -3.01 8.21
N LEU A 126 8.19 -3.92 9.06
CA LEU A 126 6.75 -3.96 9.39
C LEU A 126 6.32 -3.07 10.57
N VAL A 127 7.25 -2.38 11.24
CA VAL A 127 7.00 -1.52 12.41
C VAL A 127 5.84 -0.54 12.19
N ARG A 128 5.77 0.08 11.01
CA ARG A 128 4.69 1.00 10.61
C ARG A 128 3.30 0.36 10.68
N LEU A 129 3.14 -0.88 10.22
CA LEU A 129 1.84 -1.56 10.20
C LEU A 129 1.34 -1.86 11.62
N TYR A 130 2.25 -2.20 12.53
CA TYR A 130 1.92 -2.54 13.92
C TYR A 130 1.93 -1.33 14.86
N GLN A 131 2.33 -0.14 14.42
CA GLN A 131 2.58 1.02 15.29
C GLN A 131 1.37 1.43 16.14
N ARG A 132 0.15 1.37 15.58
CA ARG A 132 -1.10 1.62 16.33
C ARG A 132 -1.47 0.48 17.30
N LYS A 133 -0.96 -0.73 17.06
CA LYS A 133 -1.16 -1.92 17.91
C LYS A 133 -0.06 -2.13 18.95
N MET A 134 0.90 -1.20 19.05
CA MET A 134 1.91 -1.14 20.10
C MET A 134 1.39 -0.37 21.30
N VAL A 135 0.98 -1.06 22.36
CA VAL A 135 0.34 -0.47 23.55
C VAL A 135 1.27 -0.49 24.76
N VAL A 136 1.01 0.38 25.73
CA VAL A 136 1.69 0.38 27.03
C VAL A 136 0.65 0.04 28.10
N LEU A 137 0.95 -0.96 28.94
CA LEU A 137 0.10 -1.35 30.06
C LEU A 137 0.94 -1.36 31.35
N SER A 138 0.67 -0.42 32.26
CA SER A 138 1.38 -0.26 33.54
C SER A 138 0.70 -0.94 34.73
N ASP A 139 -0.62 -1.12 34.67
CA ASP A 139 -1.46 -1.39 35.84
C ASP A 139 -1.87 -2.87 35.96
N ILE A 140 -1.05 -3.77 35.42
CA ILE A 140 -1.27 -5.23 35.44
C ILE A 140 -0.93 -5.75 36.84
N LYS A 141 -1.90 -6.42 37.48
CA LYS A 141 -1.75 -6.94 38.85
C LYS A 141 -1.04 -8.29 38.90
N ASP A 142 -1.29 -9.15 37.91
CA ASP A 142 -0.79 -10.52 37.89
C ASP A 142 0.69 -10.56 37.48
N ARG A 143 1.52 -11.19 38.31
CA ARG A 143 2.99 -11.19 38.23
C ARG A 143 3.54 -12.60 38.09
N GLY A 144 4.41 -12.79 37.10
CA GLY A 144 5.07 -14.05 36.76
C GLY A 144 4.14 -15.01 36.05
N TYR A 145 4.63 -15.64 34.98
CA TYR A 145 3.99 -16.84 34.45
C TYR A 145 4.51 -18.08 35.19
N LYS A 146 3.68 -19.11 35.27
CA LYS A 146 4.12 -20.41 35.81
C LYS A 146 5.11 -21.04 34.83
N ILE A 147 6.37 -21.15 35.26
CA ILE A 147 7.43 -21.78 34.46
C ILE A 147 7.07 -23.25 34.20
N ILE A 148 7.00 -23.62 32.91
CA ILE A 148 6.74 -24.99 32.45
C ILE A 148 8.07 -25.69 32.22
N LYS A 149 8.14 -27.00 32.55
CA LYS A 149 9.30 -27.84 32.28
C LYS A 149 9.13 -28.56 30.95
N GLU A 150 10.23 -28.73 30.20
CA GLU A 150 10.24 -29.40 28.90
C GLU A 150 9.66 -30.82 28.95
N ASP A 151 9.96 -31.59 30.01
CA ASP A 151 9.39 -32.93 30.26
C ASP A 151 7.85 -32.98 30.33
N SER A 152 7.19 -31.83 30.49
CA SER A 152 5.72 -31.71 30.52
C SER A 152 5.08 -31.56 29.15
N ILE A 153 5.87 -31.48 28.07
CA ILE A 153 5.40 -31.29 26.70
C ILE A 153 5.69 -32.55 25.87
N PRO A 154 4.69 -33.09 25.13
CA PRO A 154 4.91 -34.17 24.19
C PRO A 154 5.96 -33.80 23.12
N LEU A 155 6.95 -34.67 22.94
CA LEU A 155 7.96 -34.54 21.88
C LEU A 155 7.30 -34.52 20.49
N SER A 156 7.53 -33.45 19.73
CA SER A 156 7.19 -33.38 18.30
C SER A 156 8.40 -33.78 17.44
N ASN A 157 8.16 -34.67 16.48
CA ASN A 157 9.14 -35.05 15.46
C ASN A 157 9.02 -34.21 14.17
N ASN A 158 8.14 -33.20 14.12
CA ASN A 158 7.80 -32.47 12.90
C ASN A 158 8.74 -31.30 12.57
N MET A 159 9.77 -31.06 13.39
CA MET A 159 10.66 -29.89 13.34
C MET A 159 11.18 -29.56 11.93
N GLU A 160 11.73 -30.55 11.20
CA GLU A 160 12.29 -30.31 9.87
C GLU A 160 11.19 -29.98 8.83
N SER A 161 9.98 -30.55 8.96
CA SER A 161 8.84 -30.19 8.11
C SER A 161 8.33 -28.78 8.40
N ASN A 162 8.32 -28.37 9.67
CA ASN A 162 7.92 -27.02 10.07
C ASN A 162 8.97 -25.98 9.60
N ILE A 163 10.26 -26.34 9.57
CA ILE A 163 11.34 -25.51 8.99
C ILE A 163 11.18 -25.37 7.47
N GLU A 164 10.86 -26.45 6.75
CA GLU A 164 10.68 -26.40 5.30
C GLU A 164 9.45 -25.57 4.90
N GLU A 165 8.31 -25.73 5.59
CA GLU A 165 7.10 -24.91 5.38
C GLU A 165 7.39 -23.42 5.67
N ASP A 166 8.10 -23.12 6.77
CA ASP A 166 8.53 -21.76 7.15
C ASP A 166 9.51 -21.13 6.13
N TYR A 167 10.42 -21.94 5.58
CA TYR A 167 11.33 -21.52 4.51
C TYR A 167 10.58 -21.22 3.20
N ILE A 168 9.67 -22.10 2.78
CA ILE A 168 8.85 -21.91 1.58
C ILE A 168 7.98 -20.66 1.72
N ILE A 169 7.34 -20.45 2.87
CA ILE A 169 6.52 -19.25 3.13
C ILE A 169 7.37 -17.99 3.02
N ASN A 170 8.58 -17.95 3.60
CA ASN A 170 9.49 -16.82 3.45
C ASN A 170 9.87 -16.54 1.97
N LYS A 171 10.12 -17.60 1.19
CA LYS A 171 10.41 -17.52 -0.25
C LYS A 171 9.21 -17.02 -1.07
N MET A 172 8.01 -17.55 -0.84
CA MET A 172 6.79 -17.17 -1.56
C MET A 172 6.24 -15.79 -1.15
N LYS A 173 6.38 -15.41 0.12
CA LYS A 173 6.13 -14.03 0.56
C LYS A 173 7.11 -13.06 -0.11
N GLY A 174 8.37 -13.46 -0.28
CA GLY A 174 9.37 -12.71 -1.05
C GLY A 174 8.97 -12.53 -2.51
N LEU A 175 8.51 -13.60 -3.17
CA LEU A 175 7.95 -13.58 -4.53
C LEU A 175 6.80 -12.59 -4.69
N LEU A 176 5.79 -12.67 -3.82
CA LEU A 176 4.59 -11.83 -3.89
C LEU A 176 4.93 -10.35 -3.71
N TYR A 177 5.68 -10.01 -2.66
CA TYR A 177 6.15 -8.65 -2.43
C TYR A 177 7.02 -8.16 -3.59
N GLY A 178 7.98 -8.97 -4.06
CA GLY A 178 8.84 -8.64 -5.19
C GLY A 178 8.05 -8.36 -6.47
N TYR A 179 7.07 -9.18 -6.81
CA TYR A 179 6.22 -9.00 -7.99
C TYR A 179 5.41 -7.70 -7.92
N TYR A 180 4.75 -7.42 -6.78
CA TYR A 180 3.95 -6.19 -6.61
C TYR A 180 4.80 -4.92 -6.47
N ILE A 181 5.98 -5.00 -5.86
CA ILE A 181 6.96 -3.91 -5.87
C ILE A 181 7.50 -3.71 -7.29
N GLY A 182 7.63 -4.78 -8.08
CA GLY A 182 8.01 -4.75 -9.49
C GLY A 182 6.90 -4.31 -10.43
N ALA A 183 5.62 -4.31 -10.03
CA ALA A 183 4.51 -3.65 -10.72
C ALA A 183 4.33 -2.17 -10.31
N ASN A 184 4.66 -1.86 -9.05
CA ASN A 184 5.33 -0.60 -8.73
C ASN A 184 6.71 -0.57 -9.43
N LEU A 185 7.45 0.54 -9.42
CA LEU A 185 8.65 0.73 -10.28
C LEU A 185 8.41 0.64 -11.83
N SER A 186 7.74 -0.40 -12.37
CA SER A 186 7.34 -0.58 -13.78
C SER A 186 6.64 0.61 -14.39
N SER A 187 6.76 0.76 -15.71
CA SER A 187 6.42 1.95 -16.48
C SER A 187 6.03 1.60 -17.92
N SER A 188 5.58 2.58 -18.73
CA SER A 188 5.51 2.42 -20.18
C SER A 188 6.90 2.51 -20.83
N LYS A 189 7.03 1.89 -22.02
CA LYS A 189 8.23 1.94 -22.85
C LYS A 189 8.60 3.37 -23.24
N GLU A 190 7.61 4.19 -23.59
CA GLU A 190 7.77 5.58 -24.00
C GLU A 190 8.34 6.43 -22.86
N HIS A 191 7.92 6.17 -21.61
CA HIS A 191 8.46 6.87 -20.45
C HIS A 191 9.92 6.47 -20.16
N ILE A 192 10.27 5.18 -20.23
CA ILE A 192 11.67 4.74 -20.04
C ILE A 192 12.58 5.34 -21.12
N LEU A 193 12.17 5.30 -22.40
CA LEU A 193 12.91 5.95 -23.49
C LEU A 193 13.08 7.46 -23.28
N LYS A 194 12.05 8.17 -22.77
CA LYS A 194 12.16 9.59 -22.39
C LYS A 194 13.14 9.79 -21.23
N LEU A 195 13.04 8.98 -20.18
CA LEU A 195 13.87 9.09 -18.99
C LEU A 195 15.35 8.83 -19.29
N ASP A 196 15.66 7.80 -20.08
CA ASP A 196 17.03 7.49 -20.49
C ASP A 196 17.59 8.52 -21.46
N SER A 197 16.77 9.07 -22.36
CA SER A 197 17.20 10.20 -23.21
C SER A 197 17.58 11.44 -22.39
N LEU A 198 16.81 11.75 -21.33
CA LEU A 198 17.13 12.85 -20.41
C LEU A 198 18.38 12.54 -19.56
N ARG A 199 18.56 11.30 -19.09
CA ARG A 199 19.78 10.87 -18.39
C ARG A 199 21.01 10.96 -19.29
N GLU A 200 20.90 10.58 -20.57
CA GLU A 200 21.99 10.70 -21.54
C GLU A 200 22.35 12.17 -21.80
N ILE A 201 21.36 13.06 -21.95
CA ILE A 201 21.59 14.52 -22.01
C ILE A 201 22.35 14.99 -20.75
N ASN A 202 21.92 14.57 -19.56
CA ASN A 202 22.57 14.96 -18.30
C ASN A 202 24.02 14.47 -18.22
N ASN A 203 24.29 13.23 -18.62
CA ASN A 203 25.65 12.66 -18.67
C ASN A 203 26.55 13.41 -19.66
N ILE A 204 26.02 13.77 -20.84
CA ILE A 204 26.76 14.59 -21.82
C ILE A 204 27.00 15.99 -21.27
N PHE A 205 26.03 16.63 -20.62
CA PHE A 205 26.20 17.94 -19.97
C PHE A 205 27.27 17.91 -18.88
N ALA A 206 27.23 16.92 -17.98
CA ALA A 206 28.24 16.74 -16.94
C ALA A 206 29.64 16.50 -17.52
N SER A 207 29.75 15.71 -18.60
CA SER A 207 30.99 15.50 -19.35
C SER A 207 31.53 16.79 -19.97
N ILE A 208 30.67 17.64 -20.55
CA ILE A 208 31.08 18.94 -21.12
C ILE A 208 31.54 19.91 -20.03
N ILE A 209 30.81 20.01 -18.92
CA ILE A 209 31.16 20.89 -17.78
C ILE A 209 32.50 20.48 -17.15
N SER A 210 32.80 19.18 -17.15
CA SER A 210 34.08 18.63 -16.69
C SER A 210 35.23 18.84 -17.70
N GLY A 211 34.93 19.24 -18.93
CA GLY A 211 35.91 19.56 -19.96
C GLY A 211 36.55 20.94 -19.76
N TYR A 212 37.81 21.07 -20.15
CA TYR A 212 38.60 22.30 -19.95
C TYR A 212 38.03 23.52 -20.71
N ASP A 213 37.55 23.31 -21.93
CA ASP A 213 36.99 24.35 -22.80
C ASP A 213 35.47 24.53 -22.67
N ARG A 214 34.79 23.58 -22.00
CA ARG A 214 33.32 23.50 -21.85
C ARG A 214 32.56 23.63 -23.16
N ILE A 215 33.14 23.12 -24.24
CA ILE A 215 32.53 23.08 -25.58
C ILE A 215 32.19 21.62 -25.93
N PRO A 216 30.97 21.33 -26.43
CA PRO A 216 30.67 20.00 -26.93
C PRO A 216 31.55 19.66 -28.14
N SER A 217 32.19 18.49 -28.10
CA SER A 217 32.79 17.87 -29.29
C SER A 217 31.73 17.66 -30.40
N VAL A 218 32.18 17.50 -31.65
CA VAL A 218 31.28 17.24 -32.79
C VAL A 218 30.36 16.05 -32.53
N THR A 219 30.87 14.97 -31.92
CA THR A 219 30.12 13.78 -31.55
C THR A 219 29.08 14.06 -30.46
N GLN A 220 29.46 14.74 -29.37
CA GLN A 220 28.53 15.13 -28.30
C GLN A 220 27.44 16.07 -28.83
N LYS A 221 27.79 17.05 -29.67
CA LYS A 221 26.82 17.98 -30.26
C LYS A 221 25.81 17.24 -31.14
N LYS A 222 26.27 16.37 -32.05
CA LYS A 222 25.39 15.55 -32.89
C LYS A 222 24.44 14.70 -32.03
N ARG A 223 24.96 14.06 -30.97
CA ARG A 223 24.15 13.22 -30.09
C ARG A 223 23.14 14.01 -29.27
N LEU A 224 23.51 15.19 -28.75
CA LEU A 224 22.56 16.11 -28.12
C LEU A 224 21.45 16.54 -29.08
N ASP A 225 21.77 16.88 -30.34
CA ASP A 225 20.76 17.23 -31.33
C ASP A 225 19.79 16.08 -31.62
N GLU A 226 20.26 14.82 -31.69
CA GLU A 226 19.42 13.63 -31.79
C GLU A 226 18.48 13.49 -30.58
N LEU A 227 19.02 13.62 -29.37
CA LEU A 227 18.25 13.48 -28.12
C LEU A 227 17.23 14.61 -27.95
N PHE A 228 17.59 15.86 -28.24
CA PHE A 228 16.67 17.00 -28.22
C PHE A 228 15.55 16.86 -29.26
N ASN A 229 15.86 16.38 -30.48
CA ASN A 229 14.84 16.09 -31.49
C ASN A 229 13.83 15.04 -30.99
N TYR A 230 14.30 14.02 -30.26
CA TYR A 230 13.42 13.00 -29.68
C TYR A 230 12.55 13.56 -28.52
N ILE A 231 13.11 14.40 -27.64
CA ILE A 231 12.32 15.06 -26.59
C ILE A 231 11.27 16.01 -27.20
N ASP A 232 11.65 16.80 -28.21
CA ASP A 232 10.74 17.68 -28.96
C ASP A 232 9.61 16.88 -29.65
N SER A 233 9.88 15.66 -30.15
CA SER A 233 8.86 14.83 -30.81
C SER A 233 7.86 14.17 -29.86
N GLN A 234 8.15 14.13 -28.55
CA GLN A 234 7.20 13.63 -27.56
C GLN A 234 6.11 14.65 -27.19
N GLN A 235 6.20 15.89 -27.65
CA GLN A 235 5.18 16.92 -27.40
C GLN A 235 3.82 16.55 -28.03
N PRO A 236 2.68 16.78 -27.35
CA PRO A 236 1.35 16.43 -27.87
C PRO A 236 1.10 16.97 -29.28
N ILE A 237 1.40 18.25 -29.50
CA ILE A 237 1.25 18.90 -30.81
C ILE A 237 2.13 18.28 -31.90
N PHE A 238 3.31 17.72 -31.57
CA PHE A 238 4.11 16.99 -32.55
C PHE A 238 3.40 15.70 -32.95
N LYS A 239 2.90 14.93 -31.98
CA LYS A 239 2.19 13.67 -32.24
C LYS A 239 0.90 13.87 -33.02
N ASP A 240 0.15 14.93 -32.73
CA ASP A 240 -1.05 15.28 -33.48
C ASP A 240 -0.69 15.69 -34.93
N LEU A 241 0.33 16.53 -35.13
CA LEU A 241 0.81 16.89 -36.47
C LEU A 241 1.38 15.69 -37.24
N GLU A 242 2.10 14.78 -36.58
CA GLU A 242 2.61 13.54 -37.19
C GLU A 242 1.47 12.64 -37.66
N LYS A 243 0.44 12.48 -36.84
CA LYS A 243 -0.76 11.69 -37.13
C LYS A 243 -1.56 12.26 -38.29
N GLU A 244 -1.81 13.57 -38.31
CA GLU A 244 -2.57 14.24 -39.38
C GLU A 244 -1.79 14.33 -40.70
N LEU A 245 -0.45 14.46 -40.65
CA LEU A 245 0.40 14.57 -41.84
C LEU A 245 0.97 13.22 -42.32
N GLY A 246 0.77 12.13 -41.58
CA GLY A 246 1.28 10.79 -41.87
C GLY A 246 2.82 10.69 -41.97
N SER A 247 3.56 11.67 -41.43
CA SER A 247 5.01 11.76 -41.62
C SER A 247 5.71 12.65 -40.58
N VAL A 248 6.63 12.04 -39.82
CA VAL A 248 7.58 12.72 -38.91
C VAL A 248 8.30 13.89 -39.60
N GLN A 249 8.67 13.72 -40.88
CA GLN A 249 9.41 14.71 -41.65
C GLN A 249 8.54 15.91 -42.04
N LEU A 250 7.25 15.68 -42.33
CA LEU A 250 6.30 16.75 -42.61
C LEU A 250 5.90 17.48 -41.32
N ALA A 251 5.65 16.76 -40.21
CA ALA A 251 5.39 17.36 -38.89
C ALA A 251 6.54 18.26 -38.43
N SER A 252 7.79 17.79 -38.57
CA SER A 252 8.99 18.60 -38.28
C SER A 252 9.08 19.85 -39.17
N LYS A 253 8.76 19.73 -40.46
CA LYS A 253 8.70 20.90 -41.37
C LYS A 253 7.58 21.88 -40.98
N ALA A 254 6.40 21.39 -40.59
CA ALA A 254 5.27 22.20 -40.17
C ALA A 254 5.59 23.01 -38.91
N LEU A 255 6.15 22.37 -37.87
CA LEU A 255 6.61 23.06 -36.65
C LEU A 255 7.70 24.12 -36.96
N ASN A 256 8.61 23.83 -37.88
CA ASN A 256 9.60 24.82 -38.35
C ASN A 256 9.00 25.95 -39.22
N VAL A 257 7.82 25.77 -39.81
CA VAL A 257 7.05 26.87 -40.40
C VAL A 257 6.43 27.72 -39.29
N PHE A 258 5.72 27.11 -38.34
CA PHE A 258 5.09 27.84 -37.24
C PHE A 258 6.10 28.64 -36.41
N LYS A 259 7.26 28.06 -36.07
CA LYS A 259 8.36 28.78 -35.38
C LYS A 259 8.83 30.04 -36.13
N ARG A 260 8.86 30.03 -37.47
CA ARG A 260 9.23 31.20 -38.30
C ARG A 260 8.19 32.32 -38.28
N TYR A 261 6.94 32.02 -37.92
CA TYR A 261 5.87 33.00 -37.75
C TYR A 261 5.62 33.39 -36.28
N GLY A 262 6.58 33.13 -35.39
CA GLY A 262 6.53 33.57 -33.99
C GLY A 262 5.69 32.68 -33.05
N TYR A 263 5.21 31.52 -33.51
CA TYR A 263 4.57 30.55 -32.62
C TYR A 263 5.62 29.89 -31.72
N THR A 264 5.49 30.10 -30.41
CA THR A 264 6.30 29.45 -29.38
C THR A 264 5.67 28.13 -28.96
N PHE A 265 6.46 27.06 -29.00
CA PHE A 265 6.11 25.75 -28.46
C PHE A 265 7.01 25.44 -27.26
N GLU A 266 6.59 24.54 -26.36
CA GLU A 266 7.47 23.93 -25.37
C GLU A 266 8.49 23.01 -26.06
N THR A 267 9.49 23.59 -26.71
CA THR A 267 10.62 22.88 -27.32
C THR A 267 11.92 23.24 -26.63
N VAL A 268 12.89 22.33 -26.68
CA VAL A 268 14.17 22.49 -26.00
C VAL A 268 14.93 23.71 -26.56
N ASP A 269 15.23 24.71 -25.72
CA ASP A 269 16.07 25.84 -26.10
C ASP A 269 17.55 25.45 -26.11
N ARG A 270 17.96 24.85 -27.23
CA ARG A 270 19.31 24.31 -27.43
C ARG A 270 20.39 25.38 -27.34
N ILE A 271 20.08 26.62 -27.74
CA ILE A 271 21.06 27.71 -27.72
C ILE A 271 21.32 28.12 -26.27
N MET A 272 20.25 28.40 -25.52
CA MET A 272 20.33 28.77 -24.11
C MET A 272 21.02 27.69 -23.27
N LEU A 273 20.71 26.41 -23.48
CA LEU A 273 21.35 25.29 -22.78
C LEU A 273 22.84 25.18 -23.12
N LEU A 274 23.23 25.24 -24.39
CA LEU A 274 24.64 25.16 -24.81
C LEU A 274 25.46 26.39 -24.37
N GLU A 275 24.85 27.57 -24.24
CA GLU A 275 25.50 28.73 -23.65
C GLU A 275 25.62 28.63 -22.12
N ALA A 276 24.64 28.02 -21.45
CA ALA A 276 24.70 27.79 -20.00
C ALA A 276 25.83 26.82 -19.61
N LEU A 277 26.13 25.79 -20.41
CA LEU A 277 27.25 24.86 -20.15
C LEU A 277 28.62 25.55 -20.08
N LYS A 278 28.81 26.65 -20.81
CA LYS A 278 30.07 27.42 -20.84
C LYS A 278 30.30 28.27 -19.59
N LYS A 279 29.26 28.52 -18.80
CA LYS A 279 29.33 29.39 -17.61
C LYS A 279 29.86 28.60 -16.42
N ASP A 280 30.85 29.16 -15.73
CA ASP A 280 31.36 28.58 -14.49
C ASP A 280 30.59 29.10 -13.28
N THR A 281 29.57 28.35 -12.90
CA THR A 281 28.67 28.66 -11.79
C THR A 281 28.28 27.36 -11.09
N GLU A 282 28.32 27.33 -9.77
CA GLU A 282 27.86 26.19 -8.95
C GLU A 282 26.42 25.74 -9.31
N ASN A 283 25.59 26.67 -9.79
CA ASN A 283 24.19 26.46 -10.13
C ASN A 283 23.95 26.51 -11.65
N ASN A 284 24.51 25.54 -12.40
CA ASN A 284 24.45 25.53 -13.86
C ASN A 284 23.00 25.33 -14.39
N GLN A 285 22.53 26.28 -15.21
CA GLN A 285 21.14 26.29 -15.70
C GLN A 285 20.79 25.09 -16.59
N ALA A 286 21.76 24.51 -17.32
CA ALA A 286 21.51 23.35 -18.18
C ALA A 286 21.32 22.05 -17.36
N LEU A 287 22.12 21.87 -16.31
CA LEU A 287 21.91 20.78 -15.34
C LEU A 287 20.58 20.92 -14.61
N ASN A 288 20.21 22.14 -14.20
CA ASN A 288 18.92 22.40 -13.56
C ASN A 288 17.74 22.08 -14.48
N TRP A 289 17.83 22.44 -15.77
CA TRP A 289 16.79 22.14 -16.75
C TRP A 289 16.60 20.62 -16.93
N VAL A 290 17.67 19.86 -17.13
CA VAL A 290 17.54 18.40 -17.36
C VAL A 290 17.08 17.68 -16.09
N ASN A 291 17.55 18.09 -14.91
CA ASN A 291 17.06 17.57 -13.62
C ASN A 291 15.57 17.90 -13.40
N HIS A 292 15.12 19.10 -13.81
CA HIS A 292 13.71 19.46 -13.76
C HIS A 292 12.85 18.62 -14.70
N GLU A 293 13.28 18.38 -15.94
CA GLU A 293 12.55 17.53 -16.89
C GLU A 293 12.53 16.06 -16.45
N ILE A 294 13.59 15.54 -15.81
CA ILE A 294 13.59 14.22 -15.17
C ILE A 294 12.54 14.17 -14.04
N ALA A 295 12.52 15.18 -13.15
CA ALA A 295 11.54 15.26 -12.07
C ALA A 295 10.09 15.37 -12.60
N LYS A 296 9.87 16.19 -13.63
CA LYS A 296 8.57 16.37 -14.32
C LYS A 296 8.10 15.06 -14.97
N ALA A 297 9.00 14.34 -15.64
CA ALA A 297 8.69 13.04 -16.23
C ALA A 297 8.28 12.01 -15.17
N ASN A 298 9.05 11.90 -14.08
CA ASN A 298 8.75 10.98 -12.97
C ASN A 298 7.43 11.33 -12.26
N ALA A 299 7.16 12.62 -12.03
CA ALA A 299 5.93 13.08 -11.40
C ALA A 299 4.68 12.75 -12.24
N LEU A 300 4.71 13.07 -13.55
CA LEU A 300 3.63 12.72 -14.47
C LEU A 300 3.40 11.20 -14.49
N PHE A 301 4.46 10.41 -14.61
CA PHE A 301 4.36 8.96 -14.60
C PHE A 301 3.68 8.42 -13.33
N ASN A 302 4.10 8.90 -12.15
CA ASN A 302 3.51 8.51 -10.87
C ASN A 302 2.01 8.82 -10.77
N THR A 303 1.53 9.89 -11.41
CA THR A 303 0.07 10.21 -11.45
C THR A 303 -0.73 9.33 -12.41
N SER A 304 -0.10 8.80 -13.46
CA SER A 304 -0.76 7.94 -14.46
C SER A 304 -0.71 6.44 -14.15
N LYS A 305 -0.18 6.06 -12.99
CA LYS A 305 0.18 4.67 -12.70
C LYS A 305 -1.01 3.81 -12.28
N SER A 306 -1.28 2.74 -13.04
CA SER A 306 -2.16 1.66 -12.60
C SER A 306 -1.47 0.75 -11.57
N LEU A 307 -2.12 0.53 -10.44
CA LEU A 307 -1.73 -0.49 -9.47
C LEU A 307 -2.36 -1.84 -9.84
N LEU A 308 -1.69 -2.96 -9.56
CA LEU A 308 -2.28 -4.30 -9.77
C LEU A 308 -3.45 -4.52 -8.81
N ASN A 309 -4.55 -5.06 -9.32
CA ASN A 309 -5.69 -5.47 -8.50
C ASN A 309 -5.50 -6.91 -8.00
N PRO A 310 -5.49 -7.17 -6.67
CA PRO A 310 -5.34 -8.53 -6.15
C PRO A 310 -6.41 -9.52 -6.62
N ASP A 311 -7.66 -9.04 -6.82
CA ASP A 311 -8.75 -9.90 -7.31
C ASP A 311 -8.48 -10.48 -8.72
N ASP A 312 -7.57 -9.89 -9.50
CA ASP A 312 -7.21 -10.40 -10.83
C ASP A 312 -6.39 -11.70 -10.73
N GLY A 313 -5.73 -11.95 -9.59
CA GLY A 313 -4.94 -13.15 -9.30
C GLY A 313 -3.89 -13.44 -10.37
N GLU A 314 -3.02 -12.47 -10.67
CA GLU A 314 -1.96 -12.62 -11.68
C GLU A 314 -0.92 -13.69 -11.33
N LEU A 315 -0.62 -13.86 -10.04
CA LEU A 315 0.16 -14.95 -9.48
C LEU A 315 -0.63 -15.58 -8.32
N ILE A 316 -0.60 -16.91 -8.22
CA ILE A 316 -1.19 -17.67 -7.12
C ILE A 316 -0.13 -18.56 -6.49
N VAL A 317 0.14 -18.39 -5.20
CA VAL A 317 1.09 -19.21 -4.42
C VAL A 317 0.39 -19.97 -3.29
N SER A 318 1.13 -20.90 -2.67
CA SER A 318 0.78 -21.61 -1.44
C SER A 318 2.02 -21.80 -0.58
N GLY A 319 1.86 -21.78 0.74
CA GLY A 319 2.93 -22.10 1.69
C GLY A 319 3.48 -23.53 1.60
N LYS A 320 2.81 -24.43 0.85
CA LYS A 320 3.23 -25.82 0.64
C LYS A 320 3.58 -26.13 -0.81
N GLU A 321 2.75 -25.67 -1.75
CA GLU A 321 2.91 -25.97 -3.18
C GLU A 321 3.77 -24.95 -3.93
N LYS A 322 4.27 -23.92 -3.24
CA LYS A 322 5.08 -22.82 -3.79
C LYS A 322 4.26 -22.02 -4.82
N LEU A 323 4.78 -21.73 -6.01
CA LEU A 323 4.03 -21.05 -7.07
C LEU A 323 3.13 -22.06 -7.79
N ILE A 324 1.81 -21.88 -7.70
CA ILE A 324 0.79 -22.76 -8.29
C ILE A 324 0.47 -22.33 -9.73
N SER A 325 0.24 -21.04 -9.96
CA SER A 325 -0.10 -20.54 -11.30
C SER A 325 0.27 -19.07 -11.52
N GLN A 326 0.34 -18.69 -12.79
CA GLN A 326 0.66 -17.34 -13.25
C GLN A 326 -0.18 -17.00 -14.49
N LYS A 327 -0.50 -15.71 -14.71
CA LYS A 327 -1.26 -15.21 -15.88
C LYS A 327 -0.51 -14.17 -16.72
N CYS A 328 0.67 -13.73 -16.27
CA CYS A 328 1.43 -12.64 -16.87
C CYS A 328 2.30 -13.04 -18.07
N ILE A 329 2.61 -14.34 -18.22
CA ILE A 329 3.40 -14.90 -19.30
C ILE A 329 2.47 -15.75 -20.17
N SER A 330 2.25 -15.31 -21.41
CA SER A 330 1.32 -15.93 -22.36
C SER A 330 1.90 -17.05 -23.22
N GLU A 331 3.22 -17.28 -23.16
CA GLU A 331 3.90 -18.32 -23.92
C GLU A 331 4.17 -19.53 -23.00
N ASP A 332 3.62 -20.68 -23.35
CA ASP A 332 3.53 -21.85 -22.47
C ASP A 332 4.90 -22.36 -22.00
N LEU A 333 5.93 -22.33 -22.84
CA LEU A 333 7.25 -22.81 -22.46
C LEU A 333 7.92 -21.86 -21.45
N MET A 334 7.87 -20.54 -21.67
CA MET A 334 8.35 -19.53 -20.73
C MET A 334 7.54 -19.53 -19.42
N ALA A 335 6.24 -19.77 -19.48
CA ALA A 335 5.38 -19.94 -18.31
C ALA A 335 5.82 -21.14 -17.46
N ASN A 336 6.04 -22.29 -18.10
CA ASN A 336 6.53 -23.51 -17.43
C ASN A 336 7.93 -23.31 -16.85
N LEU A 337 8.86 -22.69 -17.60
CA LEU A 337 10.21 -22.37 -17.12
C LEU A 337 10.18 -21.42 -15.91
N PHE A 338 9.33 -20.40 -15.92
CA PHE A 338 9.18 -19.48 -14.79
C PHE A 338 8.75 -20.21 -13.51
N ILE A 339 7.72 -21.07 -13.61
CA ILE A 339 7.23 -21.87 -12.47
C ILE A 339 8.28 -22.86 -11.99
N HIS A 340 8.93 -23.60 -12.90
CA HIS A 340 9.96 -24.57 -12.56
C HIS A 340 11.19 -23.92 -11.91
N TRP A 341 11.71 -22.83 -12.48
CA TRP A 341 12.84 -22.11 -11.89
C TRP A 341 12.51 -21.60 -10.49
N ILE A 342 11.31 -21.06 -10.27
CA ILE A 342 10.89 -20.62 -8.93
C ILE A 342 10.80 -21.81 -7.96
N ASN A 343 10.07 -22.88 -8.32
CA ASN A 343 9.72 -23.95 -7.39
C ASN A 343 10.88 -24.93 -7.11
N ILE A 344 11.75 -25.16 -8.10
CA ILE A 344 12.83 -26.15 -8.07
C ILE A 344 14.18 -25.51 -7.81
N VAL A 345 14.50 -24.41 -8.52
CA VAL A 345 15.85 -23.80 -8.46
C VAL A 345 15.92 -22.71 -7.38
N LEU A 346 15.18 -21.62 -7.52
CA LEU A 346 15.28 -20.41 -6.67
C LEU A 346 14.76 -20.63 -5.24
N CYS A 347 13.83 -21.57 -5.06
CA CYS A 347 13.34 -22.03 -3.76
C CYS A 347 14.20 -23.18 -3.16
N SER A 348 15.38 -23.48 -3.71
CA SER A 348 16.35 -24.39 -3.08
C SER A 348 17.11 -23.69 -1.94
N HIS A 349 17.44 -24.44 -0.89
CA HIS A 349 18.34 -24.01 0.20
C HIS A 349 19.74 -23.60 -0.29
N SER A 350 20.14 -23.98 -1.50
CA SER A 350 21.42 -23.60 -2.10
C SER A 350 21.53 -22.12 -2.49
N PHE A 351 20.42 -21.37 -2.57
CA PHE A 351 20.41 -20.02 -3.13
C PHE A 351 19.65 -19.01 -2.25
N ASN A 352 20.39 -18.08 -1.62
CA ASN A 352 19.84 -17.05 -0.73
C ASN A 352 20.55 -15.69 -0.85
N GLY A 353 19.91 -14.74 -1.57
CA GLY A 353 20.44 -13.40 -1.80
C GLY A 353 21.86 -13.39 -2.39
N LYS A 354 22.61 -12.30 -2.17
CA LYS A 354 24.06 -12.17 -2.49
C LYS A 354 24.42 -12.72 -3.88
N ILE A 355 23.67 -12.33 -4.90
CA ILE A 355 23.66 -12.97 -6.21
C ILE A 355 25.06 -13.09 -6.83
N ASN A 356 25.92 -12.08 -6.68
CA ASN A 356 27.28 -12.12 -7.22
C ASN A 356 28.13 -13.29 -6.66
N SER A 357 27.82 -13.79 -5.46
CA SER A 357 28.49 -14.95 -4.86
C SER A 357 27.97 -16.31 -5.34
N ILE A 358 26.74 -16.37 -5.87
CA ILE A 358 26.07 -17.62 -6.30
C ILE A 358 25.80 -17.70 -7.81
N LYS A 359 25.95 -16.59 -8.55
CA LYS A 359 25.51 -16.43 -9.95
C LYS A 359 26.03 -17.51 -10.91
N GLU A 360 27.23 -18.03 -10.70
CA GLU A 360 27.79 -19.10 -11.54
C GLU A 360 27.01 -20.40 -11.38
N THR A 361 26.96 -20.94 -10.16
CA THR A 361 26.22 -22.17 -9.83
C THR A 361 24.72 -22.02 -10.11
N LEU A 362 24.16 -20.84 -9.82
CA LEU A 362 22.76 -20.54 -10.11
C LEU A 362 22.49 -20.54 -11.62
N SER A 363 23.36 -19.93 -12.44
CA SER A 363 23.24 -19.99 -13.91
C SER A 363 23.34 -21.41 -14.47
N ASP A 364 24.14 -22.27 -13.84
CA ASP A 364 24.29 -23.68 -14.23
C ASP A 364 23.02 -24.48 -13.91
N GLU A 365 22.45 -24.35 -12.69
CA GLU A 365 21.22 -25.05 -12.29
C GLU A 365 19.98 -24.54 -13.05
N ILE A 366 19.85 -23.23 -13.29
CA ILE A 366 18.82 -22.65 -14.19
C ILE A 366 18.88 -23.30 -15.58
N THR A 367 20.08 -23.45 -16.13
CA THR A 367 20.30 -24.01 -17.48
C THR A 367 20.04 -25.51 -17.54
N LYS A 368 20.42 -26.23 -16.49
CA LYS A 368 20.17 -27.67 -16.31
C LYS A 368 18.68 -27.97 -16.15
N ASP A 369 17.98 -27.18 -15.34
CA ASP A 369 16.53 -27.31 -15.17
C ASP A 369 15.79 -26.95 -16.47
N ALA A 370 16.18 -25.88 -17.16
CA ALA A 370 15.63 -25.54 -18.48
C ALA A 370 15.81 -26.67 -19.50
N LYS A 371 16.98 -27.34 -19.51
CA LYS A 371 17.22 -28.54 -20.33
C LYS A 371 16.27 -29.69 -19.97
N ASN A 372 15.94 -29.89 -18.70
CA ASN A 372 15.00 -30.92 -18.27
C ASN A 372 13.57 -30.60 -18.72
N VAL A 373 13.13 -29.34 -18.58
CA VAL A 373 11.78 -28.88 -18.99
C VAL A 373 11.60 -28.95 -20.51
N ILE A 374 12.60 -28.50 -21.29
CA ILE A 374 12.55 -28.52 -22.76
C ILE A 374 12.77 -29.94 -23.32
N GLY A 375 13.53 -30.78 -22.60
CA GLY A 375 13.73 -32.19 -22.95
C GLY A 375 14.40 -32.37 -24.32
N LYS A 376 13.69 -33.03 -25.25
CA LYS A 376 14.25 -33.47 -26.55
C LYS A 376 14.60 -32.30 -27.48
N ASP A 377 13.86 -31.20 -27.39
CA ASP A 377 14.03 -30.05 -28.29
C ASP A 377 15.15 -29.09 -27.83
N TRP A 378 15.80 -29.39 -26.69
CA TRP A 378 16.84 -28.56 -26.09
C TRP A 378 17.96 -28.20 -27.05
N ASP A 379 18.45 -29.18 -27.83
CA ASP A 379 19.64 -29.00 -28.65
C ASP A 379 19.45 -28.05 -29.82
N ASN A 380 18.19 -27.87 -30.26
CA ASN A 380 17.80 -26.93 -31.32
C ASN A 380 17.16 -25.64 -30.77
N SER A 381 17.00 -25.51 -29.45
CA SER A 381 16.27 -24.41 -28.83
C SER A 381 17.07 -23.09 -28.81
N PRO A 382 16.47 -21.93 -29.15
CA PRO A 382 17.12 -20.63 -28.94
C PRO A 382 17.39 -20.34 -27.46
N ILE A 383 16.62 -20.94 -26.54
CA ILE A 383 16.82 -20.83 -25.09
C ILE A 383 18.18 -21.44 -24.68
N ARG A 384 18.58 -22.55 -25.29
CA ARG A 384 19.92 -23.15 -25.11
C ARG A 384 21.03 -22.17 -25.51
N ALA A 385 20.86 -21.42 -26.60
CA ALA A 385 21.86 -20.44 -27.02
C ALA A 385 21.95 -19.27 -26.02
N TYR A 386 20.81 -18.70 -25.63
CA TYR A 386 20.71 -17.60 -24.66
C TYR A 386 21.35 -17.97 -23.32
N LEU A 387 20.92 -19.09 -22.72
CA LEU A 387 21.38 -19.51 -21.39
C LEU A 387 22.87 -19.89 -21.39
N ASN A 388 23.39 -20.49 -22.46
CA ASN A 388 24.83 -20.76 -22.56
C ASN A 388 25.69 -19.50 -22.76
N GLN A 389 25.14 -18.41 -23.32
CA GLN A 389 25.84 -17.12 -23.30
C GLN A 389 25.75 -16.47 -21.91
N LEU A 390 24.60 -16.56 -21.23
CA LEU A 390 24.45 -16.04 -19.86
C LEU A 390 25.43 -16.70 -18.88
N ARG A 391 25.57 -18.02 -18.92
CA ARG A 391 26.54 -18.81 -18.14
C ARG A 391 28.00 -18.39 -18.37
N ARG A 392 28.34 -17.94 -19.57
CA ARG A 392 29.67 -17.41 -19.92
C ARG A 392 29.84 -15.97 -19.48
N HIS A 393 28.80 -15.16 -19.61
CA HIS A 393 28.82 -13.76 -19.18
C HIS A 393 29.02 -13.59 -17.67
N VAL A 394 28.33 -14.40 -16.84
CA VAL A 394 28.56 -14.36 -15.38
C VAL A 394 29.99 -14.75 -14.98
N ARG A 395 30.76 -15.34 -15.92
CA ARG A 395 32.18 -15.72 -15.84
C ARG A 395 33.14 -14.77 -16.58
N GLY A 396 32.64 -13.66 -17.13
CA GLY A 396 33.45 -12.58 -17.70
C GLY A 396 33.40 -12.41 -19.23
N GLU A 397 32.69 -13.25 -19.99
CA GLU A 397 32.46 -13.00 -21.44
C GLU A 397 31.41 -11.89 -21.67
N GLU A 398 31.27 -11.43 -22.92
CA GLU A 398 30.24 -10.44 -23.29
C GLU A 398 28.83 -11.03 -23.43
N PHE A 399 27.81 -10.23 -23.06
CA PHE A 399 26.40 -10.59 -23.20
C PHE A 399 25.71 -9.77 -24.27
N ASN A 400 25.66 -10.35 -25.47
CA ASN A 400 25.19 -9.70 -26.70
C ASN A 400 23.79 -10.21 -27.12
N GLN A 401 22.97 -10.62 -26.15
CA GLN A 401 21.57 -10.96 -26.37
C GLN A 401 20.68 -9.70 -26.37
N PRO A 402 19.56 -9.70 -27.12
CA PRO A 402 18.55 -8.65 -27.03
C PRO A 402 17.89 -8.67 -25.65
N TRP A 403 17.36 -7.51 -25.24
CA TRP A 403 16.65 -7.32 -23.99
C TRP A 403 15.17 -7.04 -24.24
N ASP A 404 14.32 -7.71 -23.46
CA ASP A 404 12.87 -7.57 -23.44
C ASP A 404 12.37 -7.66 -21.98
N ASN A 405 11.06 -7.59 -21.76
CA ASN A 405 10.48 -7.83 -20.43
C ASN A 405 10.19 -9.32 -20.17
N GLY A 406 10.77 -10.24 -20.95
CA GLY A 406 10.52 -11.66 -20.88
C GLY A 406 11.23 -12.36 -19.72
N VAL A 407 10.91 -13.63 -19.53
CA VAL A 407 11.46 -14.50 -18.48
C VAL A 407 12.99 -14.58 -18.55
N LEU A 408 13.55 -14.73 -19.76
CA LEU A 408 15.01 -14.83 -19.98
C LEU A 408 15.76 -13.54 -19.62
N SER A 409 15.29 -12.39 -20.11
CA SER A 409 15.87 -11.08 -19.80
C SER A 409 15.76 -10.76 -18.31
N SER A 410 14.64 -11.13 -17.69
CA SER A 410 14.41 -10.93 -16.26
C SER A 410 15.39 -11.72 -15.38
N ILE A 411 15.62 -13.01 -15.67
CA ILE A 411 16.59 -13.80 -14.90
C ILE A 411 18.04 -13.39 -15.20
N ALA A 412 18.33 -12.98 -16.44
CA ALA A 412 19.64 -12.44 -16.81
C ALA A 412 19.95 -11.15 -16.05
N ALA A 413 19.01 -10.20 -15.97
CA ALA A 413 19.17 -8.98 -15.20
C ALA A 413 19.49 -9.26 -13.72
N VAL A 414 18.76 -10.19 -13.11
CA VAL A 414 18.99 -10.62 -11.71
C VAL A 414 20.38 -11.26 -11.55
N LEU A 415 20.80 -12.15 -12.44
CA LEU A 415 22.14 -12.77 -12.36
C LEU A 415 23.32 -11.79 -12.55
N ILE A 416 23.09 -10.65 -13.21
CA ILE A 416 24.13 -9.66 -13.51
C ILE A 416 24.15 -8.53 -12.47
N LYS A 417 22.99 -8.13 -11.93
CA LYS A 417 22.84 -6.96 -11.04
C LYS A 417 21.92 -7.14 -9.81
N GLY A 418 21.49 -8.36 -9.51
CA GLY A 418 20.51 -8.63 -8.45
C GLY A 418 21.00 -8.60 -6.99
N ASP A 419 22.23 -8.18 -6.70
CA ASP A 419 22.68 -7.95 -5.30
C ASP A 419 22.03 -6.72 -4.66
N ASP A 420 21.66 -5.74 -5.48
CA ASP A 420 21.12 -4.45 -5.05
C ASP A 420 19.94 -4.05 -5.95
N TRP A 421 18.82 -3.66 -5.35
CA TRP A 421 17.56 -3.49 -6.07
C TRP A 421 17.55 -2.22 -6.94
N GLU A 422 18.24 -1.15 -6.51
CA GLU A 422 18.38 0.08 -7.29
C GLU A 422 19.28 -0.14 -8.51
N GLN A 423 20.41 -0.82 -8.33
CA GLN A 423 21.29 -1.23 -9.44
C GLN A 423 20.60 -2.18 -10.41
N LEU A 424 19.79 -3.13 -9.92
CA LEU A 424 18.97 -3.99 -10.77
C LEU A 424 17.96 -3.15 -11.59
N LEU A 425 17.25 -2.24 -10.95
CA LEU A 425 16.29 -1.34 -11.61
C LEU A 425 16.97 -0.47 -12.68
N HIS A 426 18.06 0.22 -12.33
CA HIS A 426 18.80 1.08 -13.25
C HIS A 426 19.43 0.30 -14.40
N PHE A 427 19.89 -0.92 -14.15
CA PHE A 427 20.38 -1.81 -15.20
C PHE A 427 19.26 -2.18 -16.17
N MET A 428 18.12 -2.66 -15.68
CA MET A 428 16.96 -2.99 -16.52
C MET A 428 16.49 -1.79 -17.35
N GLN A 429 16.39 -0.61 -16.74
CA GLN A 429 16.10 0.66 -17.44
C GLN A 429 17.11 0.91 -18.57
N SER A 430 18.42 0.84 -18.29
CA SER A 430 19.48 1.05 -19.30
C SER A 430 19.47 0.03 -20.46
N LYS A 431 18.73 -1.08 -20.31
CA LYS A 431 18.51 -2.09 -21.35
C LYS A 431 17.17 -1.92 -22.09
N GLY A 432 16.41 -0.87 -21.80
CA GLY A 432 15.11 -0.60 -22.39
C GLY A 432 13.97 -1.43 -21.81
N MET A 433 14.19 -2.14 -20.69
CA MET A 433 13.12 -2.85 -19.98
C MET A 433 12.23 -1.86 -19.21
N TYR A 434 10.94 -2.15 -19.18
CA TYR A 434 9.92 -1.27 -18.60
C TYR A 434 8.88 -2.01 -17.74
N ASP A 435 8.81 -3.35 -17.84
CA ASP A 435 8.08 -4.20 -16.89
C ASP A 435 9.09 -5.03 -16.08
N TYR A 436 9.10 -4.80 -14.76
CA TYR A 436 10.05 -5.36 -13.81
C TYR A 436 9.44 -6.45 -12.92
N ARG A 437 8.17 -6.82 -13.15
CA ARG A 437 7.42 -7.79 -12.33
C ARG A 437 8.15 -9.12 -12.19
N LEU A 438 8.59 -9.69 -13.32
CA LEU A 438 9.26 -11.00 -13.34
C LEU A 438 10.67 -10.94 -12.70
N ALA A 439 11.43 -9.89 -12.98
CA ALA A 439 12.78 -9.71 -12.41
C ALA A 439 12.72 -9.53 -10.88
N PHE A 440 11.79 -8.71 -10.37
CA PHE A 440 11.63 -8.55 -8.93
C PHE A 440 10.92 -9.73 -8.25
N ALA A 441 10.12 -10.53 -8.95
CA ALA A 441 9.67 -11.83 -8.43
C ALA A 441 10.86 -12.77 -8.20
N PHE A 442 11.77 -12.91 -9.17
CA PHE A 442 12.99 -13.71 -9.01
C PHE A 442 13.89 -13.20 -7.89
N TYR A 443 14.15 -11.89 -7.83
CA TYR A 443 14.88 -11.23 -6.73
C TYR A 443 14.20 -11.49 -5.38
N GLY A 444 12.87 -11.42 -5.33
CA GLY A 444 12.04 -11.69 -4.16
C GLY A 444 12.16 -13.13 -3.66
N VAL A 445 12.12 -14.13 -4.54
CA VAL A 445 12.38 -15.53 -4.17
C VAL A 445 13.82 -15.70 -3.70
N LEU A 446 14.80 -15.14 -4.42
CA LEU A 446 16.21 -15.33 -4.07
C LEU A 446 16.54 -14.79 -2.68
N ASN A 447 16.08 -13.58 -2.32
CA ASN A 447 16.31 -13.02 -0.99
C ASN A 447 15.37 -13.60 0.08
N GLY A 448 14.10 -13.86 -0.27
CA GLY A 448 13.04 -14.17 0.70
C GLY A 448 12.63 -12.94 1.52
N PHE A 449 11.37 -12.89 1.94
CA PHE A 449 10.78 -11.70 2.56
C PHE A 449 11.57 -11.14 3.75
N ALA A 450 12.09 -12.02 4.61
CA ALA A 450 12.85 -11.65 5.80
C ALA A 450 14.09 -10.78 5.51
N ASN A 451 14.80 -11.05 4.42
CA ASN A 451 16.04 -10.35 4.05
C ASN A 451 15.82 -9.24 2.99
N MET A 452 14.58 -9.03 2.53
CA MET A 452 14.23 -7.81 1.79
C MET A 452 14.35 -6.59 2.71
N THR A 453 14.96 -5.52 2.20
CA THR A 453 15.21 -4.29 2.95
C THR A 453 13.99 -3.36 2.98
N ARG A 454 13.96 -2.44 3.95
CA ARG A 454 12.87 -1.48 4.16
C ARG A 454 12.69 -0.54 2.97
N ASP A 455 13.77 0.05 2.48
CA ASP A 455 13.78 0.91 1.27
C ASP A 455 13.20 0.21 0.03
N PHE A 456 13.46 -1.10 -0.15
CA PHE A 456 12.80 -1.85 -1.22
C PHE A 456 11.31 -2.07 -0.92
N THR A 457 10.98 -2.58 0.27
CA THR A 457 9.59 -2.96 0.64
C THR A 457 8.65 -1.77 0.82
N ASP A 458 9.15 -0.59 1.16
CA ASP A 458 8.42 0.67 1.27
C ASP A 458 7.79 1.13 -0.06
N ASN A 459 8.32 0.67 -1.20
CA ASN A 459 7.68 0.85 -2.52
C ASN A 459 6.28 0.21 -2.62
N LEU A 460 5.92 -0.67 -1.69
CA LEU A 460 4.57 -1.21 -1.49
C LEU A 460 3.98 -0.83 -0.11
N LEU A 461 4.75 -0.92 0.97
CA LEU A 461 4.27 -0.70 2.35
C LEU A 461 3.86 0.76 2.65
N ASN A 462 4.29 1.72 1.84
CA ASN A 462 3.93 3.14 1.98
C ASN A 462 2.87 3.59 0.95
N LYS A 463 2.15 2.65 0.31
CA LYS A 463 1.00 2.93 -0.55
C LYS A 463 -0.25 3.30 0.26
N ASP A 464 -1.29 3.74 -0.45
CA ASP A 464 -2.62 3.97 0.11
C ASP A 464 -3.07 2.81 1.01
N SER A 465 -3.69 3.12 2.15
CA SER A 465 -4.05 2.14 3.17
C SER A 465 -5.14 1.17 2.71
N GLY A 466 -6.07 1.61 1.87
CA GLY A 466 -7.08 0.75 1.26
C GLY A 466 -6.44 -0.25 0.29
N TYR A 467 -5.57 0.25 -0.59
CA TYR A 467 -4.80 -0.59 -1.51
C TYR A 467 -3.94 -1.62 -0.78
N LEU A 468 -3.14 -1.16 0.18
CA LEU A 468 -2.24 -1.99 0.97
C LEU A 468 -3.01 -3.04 1.78
N SER A 469 -4.17 -2.70 2.32
CA SER A 469 -5.05 -3.66 3.00
C SER A 469 -5.54 -4.78 2.06
N MET A 470 -5.84 -4.48 0.79
CA MET A 470 -6.25 -5.50 -0.17
C MET A 470 -5.08 -6.43 -0.50
N VAL A 471 -3.92 -5.88 -0.86
CA VAL A 471 -2.72 -6.65 -1.21
C VAL A 471 -2.26 -7.53 -0.05
N TYR A 472 -2.22 -6.99 1.17
CA TYR A 472 -1.82 -7.76 2.35
C TYR A 472 -2.77 -8.93 2.61
N ARG A 473 -4.09 -8.71 2.52
CA ARG A 473 -5.11 -9.76 2.77
C ARG A 473 -5.06 -10.87 1.74
N ASP A 474 -4.83 -10.53 0.47
CA ASP A 474 -4.58 -11.50 -0.61
C ASP A 474 -3.33 -12.35 -0.30
N PHE A 475 -2.19 -11.71 -0.01
CA PHE A 475 -0.95 -12.42 0.32
C PHE A 475 -1.10 -13.35 1.53
N TYR A 476 -1.77 -12.88 2.58
CA TYR A 476 -2.03 -13.68 3.77
C TYR A 476 -2.96 -14.86 3.47
N GLY A 477 -4.00 -14.64 2.66
CA GLY A 477 -4.89 -15.70 2.18
C GLY A 477 -4.16 -16.79 1.41
N GLN A 478 -3.35 -16.40 0.41
CA GLN A 478 -2.58 -17.34 -0.41
C GLN A 478 -1.53 -18.13 0.39
N LEU A 479 -0.78 -17.46 1.28
CA LEU A 479 0.32 -18.09 2.01
C LEU A 479 -0.15 -19.04 3.12
N PHE A 480 -1.28 -18.73 3.78
CA PHE A 480 -1.70 -19.40 5.00
C PHE A 480 -3.05 -20.14 4.92
N ASP A 481 -3.75 -20.05 3.78
CA ASP A 481 -5.12 -20.57 3.60
C ASP A 481 -6.10 -20.05 4.66
N LYS A 482 -5.97 -18.76 5.00
CA LYS A 482 -6.73 -18.08 6.08
C LYS A 482 -7.15 -16.68 5.65
N SER A 483 -8.44 -16.36 5.80
CA SER A 483 -8.95 -15.00 5.66
C SER A 483 -8.71 -14.18 6.93
N ILE A 484 -8.31 -12.91 6.80
CA ILE A 484 -8.31 -11.96 7.91
C ILE A 484 -9.71 -11.33 8.03
N PRO A 485 -10.37 -11.37 9.21
CA PRO A 485 -11.68 -10.74 9.40
C PRO A 485 -11.65 -9.23 9.09
N GLU A 486 -12.73 -8.70 8.52
CA GLU A 486 -12.82 -7.28 8.18
C GLU A 486 -12.80 -6.36 9.42
N PHE A 487 -13.24 -6.87 10.58
CA PHE A 487 -13.29 -6.17 11.86
C PHE A 487 -12.31 -6.79 12.86
N GLY A 488 -11.26 -6.05 13.24
CA GLY A 488 -10.27 -6.48 14.22
C GLY A 488 -10.50 -5.86 15.59
N TYR A 489 -10.46 -6.69 16.64
CA TYR A 489 -10.67 -6.36 18.07
C TYR A 489 -12.08 -5.91 18.47
N ILE A 490 -12.78 -6.78 19.22
CA ILE A 490 -13.78 -6.36 20.20
C ILE A 490 -13.06 -6.26 21.56
N SER A 491 -12.93 -5.04 22.09
CA SER A 491 -12.42 -4.81 23.46
C SER A 491 -13.56 -4.81 24.45
N THR A 492 -13.80 -5.95 25.09
CA THR A 492 -14.51 -6.00 26.37
C THR A 492 -13.50 -5.76 27.50
N MET A 493 -13.44 -4.51 27.99
CA MET A 493 -12.87 -4.22 29.30
C MET A 493 -13.98 -4.34 30.36
N PRO A 494 -13.71 -4.90 31.56
CA PRO A 494 -14.72 -5.07 32.59
C PRO A 494 -15.09 -3.72 33.24
N GLU A 495 -16.38 -3.45 33.37
CA GLU A 495 -16.89 -2.28 34.07
C GLU A 495 -16.55 -2.33 35.57
N LYS A 496 -15.94 -1.25 36.09
CA LYS A 496 -15.87 -1.02 37.54
C LYS A 496 -17.16 -0.37 37.99
N ASN A 497 -17.92 -1.10 38.82
CA ASN A 497 -18.90 -0.48 39.71
C ASN A 497 -18.17 0.35 40.78
N ASP A 498 -18.33 1.68 40.73
CA ASP A 498 -18.07 2.55 41.89
C ASP A 498 -19.31 3.41 42.16
N ASN A 499 -20.19 2.90 43.02
CA ASN A 499 -21.31 3.67 43.58
C ASN A 499 -20.79 4.62 44.67
N THR A 500 -20.75 5.92 44.39
CA THR A 500 -20.90 6.96 45.44
C THR A 500 -21.66 8.15 44.86
N GLY A 501 -22.87 8.38 45.36
CA GLY A 501 -23.69 9.52 44.94
C GLY A 501 -23.62 10.66 45.94
N MET A 502 -23.90 11.89 45.49
CA MET A 502 -24.76 12.80 46.22
C MET A 502 -25.40 13.86 45.29
N LEU A 503 -26.68 14.10 45.57
CA LEU A 503 -27.59 15.20 45.17
C LEU A 503 -26.96 16.55 44.75
N SER A 504 -27.66 17.46 44.05
CA SER A 504 -28.88 17.42 43.21
C SER A 504 -29.17 18.85 42.76
N SER A 505 -29.60 19.08 41.52
CA SER A 505 -30.57 20.17 41.25
C SER A 505 -31.36 19.86 39.99
N THR A 506 -32.65 19.58 40.20
CA THR A 506 -33.61 19.30 39.14
C THR A 506 -34.11 20.63 38.58
N PHE A 507 -34.14 20.78 37.26
CA PHE A 507 -35.32 21.36 36.62
C PHE A 507 -35.56 20.73 35.23
N GLU A 508 -36.73 20.10 35.16
CA GLU A 508 -37.51 19.73 33.99
C GLU A 508 -37.71 20.94 33.03
N SER A 509 -38.10 20.80 31.75
CA SER A 509 -38.49 19.63 30.95
C SER A 509 -38.40 19.93 29.45
N SER A 510 -38.38 18.85 28.66
CA SER A 510 -38.63 18.75 27.22
C SER A 510 -39.49 19.83 26.53
N VAL A 511 -38.99 20.36 25.41
CA VAL A 511 -39.82 20.67 24.22
C VAL A 511 -39.06 20.27 22.95
N ASN A 512 -39.66 19.41 22.13
CA ASN A 512 -39.20 19.11 20.77
C ASN A 512 -39.26 20.35 19.86
N LYS A 513 -38.22 20.63 19.06
CA LYS A 513 -38.31 20.88 17.59
C LYS A 513 -36.99 21.31 16.95
N GLY A 514 -36.65 20.64 15.85
CA GLY A 514 -35.78 21.15 14.78
C GLY A 514 -34.30 20.77 14.90
N ASN A 515 -33.83 19.92 13.97
CA ASN A 515 -32.42 19.98 13.55
C ASN A 515 -32.21 21.36 12.96
N ASN A 516 -31.55 22.25 13.71
CA ASN A 516 -31.20 23.58 13.26
C ASN A 516 -29.68 23.63 13.10
N PRO A 517 -29.14 23.46 11.87
CA PRO A 517 -27.72 23.21 11.65
C PRO A 517 -26.80 24.29 12.24
N ILE A 518 -27.30 25.53 12.38
CA ILE A 518 -26.58 26.62 13.02
C ILE A 518 -26.32 26.35 14.52
N VAL A 519 -27.25 25.73 15.23
CA VAL A 519 -27.12 25.45 16.67
C VAL A 519 -26.08 24.36 16.87
N ASP A 520 -26.06 23.37 15.98
CA ASP A 520 -25.07 22.30 15.99
C ASP A 520 -23.67 22.81 15.62
N TRP A 521 -23.56 23.61 14.57
CA TRP A 521 -22.31 24.29 14.15
C TRP A 521 -21.74 25.21 15.25
N ARG A 522 -22.60 26.02 15.89
CA ARG A 522 -22.18 26.87 17.03
C ARG A 522 -21.77 26.04 18.25
N ARG A 523 -22.38 24.85 18.46
CA ARG A 523 -22.04 23.94 19.57
C ARG A 523 -20.69 23.28 19.36
N ASP A 524 -20.41 22.81 18.15
CA ASP A 524 -19.13 22.17 17.78
C ASP A 524 -17.94 23.10 18.01
N ILE A 525 -18.05 24.35 17.53
CA ILE A 525 -17.04 25.40 17.76
C ILE A 525 -16.80 25.65 19.26
N LYS A 526 -17.85 25.66 20.09
CA LYS A 526 -17.72 25.84 21.55
C LYS A 526 -17.04 24.65 22.22
N LEU A 527 -17.46 23.43 21.89
CA LEU A 527 -16.88 22.20 22.42
C LEU A 527 -15.39 22.11 22.10
N TYR A 528 -15.00 22.38 20.84
CA TYR A 528 -13.58 22.40 20.50
C TYR A 528 -12.82 23.52 21.21
N ALA A 529 -13.41 24.72 21.33
CA ALA A 529 -12.82 25.85 22.06
C ALA A 529 -12.53 25.51 23.54
N GLU A 530 -13.38 24.73 24.22
CA GLU A 530 -13.15 24.26 25.59
C GLU A 530 -11.90 23.40 25.74
N THR A 531 -11.54 22.62 24.73
CA THR A 531 -10.31 21.79 24.75
C THR A 531 -9.04 22.63 24.55
N VAL A 532 -9.10 23.72 23.77
CA VAL A 532 -7.92 24.50 23.36
C VAL A 532 -7.66 25.76 24.19
N ILE A 533 -8.70 26.38 24.79
CA ILE A 533 -8.59 27.57 25.65
C ILE A 533 -8.14 27.16 27.06
N LYS A 534 -6.82 27.26 27.32
CA LYS A 534 -6.21 26.88 28.60
C LYS A 534 -5.97 28.03 29.59
N ARG A 535 -6.09 29.29 29.14
CA ARG A 535 -5.90 30.52 29.93
C ARG A 535 -6.94 31.57 29.51
N ASP A 536 -7.19 32.56 30.36
CA ASP A 536 -8.12 33.67 30.11
C ASP A 536 -9.53 33.24 29.67
N LYS A 537 -9.99 32.06 30.15
CA LYS A 537 -11.24 31.41 29.73
C LYS A 537 -12.43 32.37 29.67
N MET A 538 -12.72 33.08 30.77
CA MET A 538 -13.85 34.02 30.84
C MET A 538 -13.80 35.10 29.76
N LYS A 539 -12.61 35.62 29.43
CA LYS A 539 -12.43 36.64 28.39
C LYS A 539 -12.61 36.04 26.99
N LEU A 540 -11.94 34.93 26.71
CA LEU A 540 -11.95 34.31 25.38
C LEU A 540 -13.32 33.67 25.04
N PHE A 541 -14.04 33.11 26.01
CA PHE A 541 -15.40 32.60 25.78
C PHE A 541 -16.41 33.72 25.54
N LYS A 542 -16.38 34.80 26.33
CA LYS A 542 -17.24 35.97 26.07
C LYS A 542 -17.00 36.54 24.67
N SER A 543 -15.73 36.68 24.31
CA SER A 543 -15.29 37.16 22.99
C SER A 543 -15.69 36.20 21.85
N LEU A 544 -15.67 34.88 22.09
CA LEU A 544 -16.18 33.86 21.17
C LEU A 544 -17.70 33.91 21.01
N ASP A 545 -18.45 34.14 22.07
CA ASP A 545 -19.90 34.31 22.03
C ASP A 545 -20.32 35.57 21.25
N GLU A 546 -19.61 36.68 21.46
CA GLU A 546 -19.76 37.90 20.67
C GLU A 546 -19.46 37.64 19.17
N ALA A 547 -18.43 36.85 18.85
CA ALA A 547 -18.12 36.46 17.48
C ALA A 547 -19.17 35.53 16.86
N LEU A 548 -19.67 34.54 17.60
CA LEU A 548 -20.71 33.61 17.13
C LEU A 548 -22.06 34.33 16.91
N ALA A 549 -22.35 35.36 17.70
CA ALA A 549 -23.50 36.25 17.49
C ALA A 549 -23.30 37.12 16.23
N GLN A 550 -22.13 37.76 16.07
CA GLN A 550 -21.85 38.62 14.91
C GLN A 550 -21.78 37.86 13.57
N ASN A 551 -21.39 36.58 13.57
CA ASN A 551 -21.37 35.76 12.37
C ASN A 551 -22.77 35.41 11.83
N GLY A 552 -23.84 35.66 12.62
CA GLY A 552 -25.21 35.36 12.22
C GLY A 552 -25.40 33.89 11.84
N ASP A 553 -26.12 33.64 10.76
CA ASP A 553 -26.49 32.29 10.30
C ASP A 553 -25.46 31.64 9.35
N ASN A 554 -24.31 32.29 9.16
CA ASN A 554 -23.23 31.81 8.31
C ASN A 554 -22.47 30.62 8.95
N GLN A 555 -22.39 29.49 8.25
CA GLN A 555 -21.73 28.26 8.71
C GLN A 555 -20.36 28.01 8.03
N ASP A 556 -19.83 29.00 7.29
CA ASP A 556 -18.50 28.94 6.68
C ASP A 556 -17.40 29.11 7.76
N TYR A 557 -16.73 28.00 8.09
CA TYR A 557 -15.62 27.96 9.04
C TYR A 557 -14.46 28.89 8.65
N PHE A 558 -14.14 29.06 7.37
CA PHE A 558 -13.06 29.95 6.92
C PHE A 558 -13.42 31.42 7.18
N ARG A 559 -14.65 31.82 6.86
CA ARG A 559 -15.14 33.17 7.19
C ARG A 559 -15.16 33.41 8.70
N PHE A 560 -15.64 32.44 9.47
CA PHE A 560 -15.72 32.56 10.93
C PHE A 560 -14.33 32.67 11.59
N ILE A 561 -13.40 31.76 11.29
CA ILE A 561 -12.05 31.76 11.86
C ILE A 561 -11.30 33.04 11.48
N LYS A 562 -11.42 33.50 10.23
CA LYS A 562 -10.85 34.77 9.77
C LYS A 562 -11.45 35.98 10.49
N MET A 563 -12.74 35.93 10.82
CA MET A 563 -13.42 36.98 11.58
C MET A 563 -12.97 37.00 13.05
N LEU A 564 -12.89 35.81 13.68
CA LEU A 564 -12.52 35.59 15.08
C LEU A 564 -11.13 36.14 15.43
N ASP A 565 -10.19 36.19 14.48
CA ASP A 565 -8.87 36.83 14.66
C ASP A 565 -8.97 38.31 15.07
N ASN A 566 -10.08 39.00 14.76
CA ASN A 566 -10.23 40.42 15.06
C ASN A 566 -10.92 40.70 16.41
N PHE A 567 -11.26 39.66 17.18
CA PHE A 567 -11.92 39.78 18.47
C PHE A 567 -10.94 39.86 19.64
N ASP A 568 -11.33 40.55 20.73
CA ASP A 568 -10.43 40.82 21.86
C ASP A 568 -9.96 39.52 22.54
N GLY A 569 -8.67 39.43 22.84
CA GLY A 569 -7.99 38.24 23.35
C GLY A 569 -7.55 37.24 22.26
N TRP A 570 -8.20 37.20 21.09
CA TRP A 570 -7.83 36.28 20.01
C TRP A 570 -6.60 36.76 19.22
N LYS A 571 -6.32 38.07 19.22
CA LYS A 571 -5.12 38.68 18.64
C LYS A 571 -4.45 39.67 19.61
N PRO A 572 -3.76 39.17 20.66
CA PRO A 572 -3.08 40.02 21.64
C PRO A 572 -1.99 40.85 20.94
N GLY A 573 -1.93 42.15 21.26
CA GLY A 573 -1.22 43.18 20.49
C GLY A 573 0.25 42.89 20.18
N LYS A 574 0.49 42.28 19.00
CA LYS A 574 1.77 42.19 18.26
C LYS A 574 1.57 41.58 16.85
N ASN A 575 0.43 41.87 16.20
CA ASN A 575 0.03 41.33 14.88
C ASN A 575 0.08 39.79 14.72
N ARG A 576 -0.04 39.03 15.82
CA ARG A 576 -0.05 37.55 15.78
C ARG A 576 -1.28 37.01 16.54
N PRO A 577 -2.01 36.01 15.99
CA PRO A 577 -3.10 35.36 16.70
C PRO A 577 -2.61 34.62 17.95
N CYS A 578 -3.49 34.42 18.92
CA CYS A 578 -3.19 33.66 20.13
C CYS A 578 -3.09 32.15 19.83
N SER A 579 -2.49 31.38 20.75
CA SER A 579 -2.30 29.93 20.56
C SER A 579 -3.60 29.14 20.59
N ALA A 580 -4.68 29.67 21.17
CA ALA A 580 -6.02 29.09 21.04
C ALA A 580 -6.56 29.32 19.62
N TRP A 581 -6.48 30.55 19.08
CA TRP A 581 -6.87 30.85 17.70
C TRP A 581 -6.18 29.92 16.70
N LYS A 582 -4.86 29.74 16.83
CA LYS A 582 -4.09 28.90 15.90
C LYS A 582 -4.59 27.45 15.88
N ARG A 583 -4.97 26.88 17.03
CA ARG A 583 -5.53 25.52 17.10
C ARG A 583 -6.94 25.45 16.51
N MET A 584 -7.79 26.46 16.76
CA MET A 584 -9.10 26.56 16.12
C MET A 584 -8.95 26.60 14.59
N GLN A 585 -7.97 27.36 14.07
CA GLN A 585 -7.65 27.41 12.64
C GLN A 585 -7.11 26.08 12.12
N GLU A 586 -6.14 25.45 12.80
CA GLU A 586 -5.56 24.16 12.39
C GLU A 586 -6.61 23.03 12.35
N HIS A 587 -7.63 23.08 13.19
CA HIS A 587 -8.72 22.10 13.23
C HIS A 587 -9.81 22.35 12.20
N PHE A 588 -10.39 23.56 12.16
CA PHE A 588 -11.55 23.86 11.31
C PHE A 588 -11.16 24.31 9.88
N VAL A 589 -9.92 24.76 9.66
CA VAL A 589 -9.44 25.30 8.37
C VAL A 589 -7.94 25.00 8.18
N PRO A 590 -7.53 23.74 7.98
CA PRO A 590 -6.11 23.37 7.85
C PRO A 590 -5.43 24.07 6.65
N ASP A 591 -6.17 24.36 5.59
CA ASP A 591 -5.71 25.04 4.36
C ASP A 591 -5.75 26.58 4.44
N TYR A 592 -5.95 27.17 5.62
CA TYR A 592 -6.10 28.62 5.82
C TYR A 592 -5.00 29.46 5.14
N ASN A 593 -3.74 29.01 5.22
CA ASN A 593 -2.58 29.72 4.65
C ASN A 593 -2.60 29.75 3.12
N GLU A 594 -3.11 28.70 2.48
CA GLU A 594 -3.26 28.61 1.03
C GLU A 594 -4.36 29.57 0.54
N ARG A 595 -5.44 29.72 1.33
CA ARG A 595 -6.56 30.62 1.03
C ARG A 595 -6.27 32.11 1.19
N ILE A 596 -5.20 32.52 1.90
CA ILE A 596 -4.92 33.96 2.19
C ILE A 596 -3.76 34.59 1.39
N GLY A 597 -2.83 33.80 0.84
CA GLY A 597 -1.83 34.24 -0.15
C GLY A 597 -0.74 35.22 0.32
N LYS A 598 0.52 34.72 0.44
CA LYS A 598 1.81 35.41 0.75
C LYS A 598 2.06 35.70 2.25
N SER A 599 3.30 35.80 2.75
CA SER A 599 4.64 35.80 2.10
C SER A 599 5.71 35.07 2.93
N ALA A 600 6.72 34.49 2.27
CA ALA A 600 7.90 33.94 2.95
C ALA A 600 8.92 35.01 3.37
N LYS A 601 9.51 34.85 4.58
CA LYS A 601 10.88 35.31 4.92
C LYS A 601 11.47 34.46 6.05
N THR A 602 12.47 33.67 5.67
CA THR A 602 13.67 33.25 6.41
C THR A 602 13.64 33.11 7.94
N GLU A 603 13.78 31.86 8.40
CA GLU A 603 14.92 31.48 9.25
C GLU A 603 15.32 30.02 8.95
N ASN A 604 16.56 29.63 9.25
CA ASN A 604 17.28 28.62 8.47
C ASN A 604 17.69 27.38 9.30
N ILE A 605 18.04 26.29 8.59
CA ILE A 605 18.70 25.07 9.07
C ILE A 605 17.81 24.03 9.80
N GLY A 606 17.71 22.84 9.18
CA GLY A 606 17.74 21.58 9.93
C GLY A 606 16.43 20.85 10.21
N LYS A 607 15.78 20.29 9.18
CA LYS A 607 15.03 19.02 9.28
C LYS A 607 14.76 18.39 7.92
N LEU A 608 15.01 17.09 7.82
CA LEU A 608 14.47 16.26 6.73
C LEU A 608 12.95 16.39 6.70
N ALA A 609 12.37 16.29 5.51
CA ALA A 609 10.94 16.21 5.34
C ALA A 609 10.39 14.97 6.04
N LYS A 610 9.88 15.14 7.26
CA LYS A 610 8.84 14.23 7.76
C LYS A 610 7.59 14.50 6.94
N GLN A 611 7.41 13.71 5.88
CA GLN A 611 6.07 13.41 5.42
C GLN A 611 5.30 12.89 6.64
N GLN A 612 4.14 13.45 6.91
CA GLN A 612 3.28 12.94 7.98
C GLN A 612 2.52 11.77 7.38
N GLU A 613 3.20 10.63 7.37
CA GLU A 613 2.89 9.44 6.58
C GLU A 613 1.72 8.65 7.16
N THR A 614 0.70 8.40 6.34
CA THR A 614 -0.52 7.71 6.76
C THR A 614 -0.31 6.21 6.92
N SER A 615 -0.53 5.65 8.12
CA SER A 615 -0.42 4.21 8.37
C SER A 615 -1.65 3.43 7.84
N LEU A 616 -1.54 2.09 7.78
CA LEU A 616 -2.62 1.17 7.38
C LEU A 616 -3.95 1.39 8.15
N PHE A 617 -3.87 1.91 9.37
CA PHE A 617 -5.00 2.15 10.26
C PHE A 617 -5.45 3.61 10.30
N ASP A 618 -4.97 4.49 9.41
CA ASP A 618 -5.22 5.93 9.52
C ASP A 618 -6.65 6.35 9.17
N GLY A 619 -7.47 5.43 8.67
CA GLY A 619 -8.94 5.56 8.55
C GLY A 619 -9.74 4.78 9.61
N ILE A 620 -9.09 4.24 10.65
CA ILE A 620 -9.76 3.47 11.72
C ILE A 620 -9.59 4.21 13.05
N GLU A 621 -10.67 4.83 13.50
CA GLU A 621 -10.89 5.23 14.89
C GLU A 621 -11.25 3.98 15.73
N ASP A 622 -11.01 4.00 17.05
CA ASP A 622 -11.18 2.84 17.93
C ASP A 622 -12.68 2.49 18.18
N ASP A 623 -13.30 1.77 17.25
CA ASP A 623 -14.67 1.23 17.34
C ASP A 623 -14.79 0.08 18.36
N THR A 624 -14.46 0.33 19.63
CA THR A 624 -14.69 -0.63 20.73
C THR A 624 -15.54 -0.11 21.89
N LEU A 625 -16.15 1.05 21.75
CA LEU A 625 -17.17 1.56 22.68
C LEU A 625 -18.40 2.11 21.93
N HIS A 626 -19.14 1.27 21.18
CA HIS A 626 -20.61 1.38 20.96
C HIS A 626 -21.18 0.19 20.17
N TYR A 627 -21.44 -0.95 20.82
CA TYR A 627 -22.26 -2.04 20.24
C TYR A 627 -23.66 -2.19 20.86
N ASN A 628 -24.00 -1.36 21.87
CA ASN A 628 -25.29 -1.43 22.56
C ASN A 628 -26.22 -0.22 22.30
N ASN A 629 -25.94 0.64 21.31
CA ASN A 629 -26.82 1.76 20.95
C ASN A 629 -26.77 2.13 19.44
N THR A 630 -26.96 1.14 18.56
CA THR A 630 -27.05 1.39 17.11
C THR A 630 -28.47 1.20 16.55
N ILE A 631 -29.46 1.77 17.25
CA ILE A 631 -30.71 2.25 16.63
C ILE A 631 -30.97 3.69 17.10
N LYS A 632 -30.19 4.65 16.56
CA LYS A 632 -30.57 6.04 16.21
C LYS A 632 -29.34 6.88 15.84
N GLN A 633 -29.55 7.92 15.00
CA GLN A 633 -28.53 8.87 14.46
C GLN A 633 -27.62 8.21 13.41
N GLU A 634 -28.02 8.05 12.13
CA GLU A 634 -28.43 9.08 11.16
C GLU A 634 -27.40 10.21 10.94
N LYS A 635 -26.36 9.94 10.13
CA LYS A 635 -25.90 10.95 9.17
C LYS A 635 -27.03 11.20 8.17
N SER A 636 -27.44 12.44 7.98
CA SER A 636 -28.55 12.81 7.10
C SER A 636 -28.18 12.76 5.61
N PHE A 637 -27.88 11.57 5.09
CA PHE A 637 -27.98 11.29 3.66
C PHE A 637 -29.39 10.78 3.38
N ASN A 638 -30.21 11.60 2.73
CA ASN A 638 -31.58 11.25 2.39
C ASN A 638 -31.56 10.17 1.28
N PRO A 639 -31.89 8.90 1.55
CA PRO A 639 -31.66 7.78 0.58
C PRO A 639 -32.56 7.87 -0.67
N SER A 640 -33.53 8.78 -0.63
CA SER A 640 -34.51 9.11 -1.64
C SER A 640 -33.93 9.87 -2.84
N ASN A 641 -32.84 10.62 -2.69
CA ASN A 641 -32.29 11.44 -3.77
C ASN A 641 -31.31 10.65 -4.66
N LYS A 642 -31.66 10.53 -5.94
CA LYS A 642 -30.78 10.03 -7.01
C LYS A 642 -29.70 11.06 -7.35
N THR A 643 -28.46 10.64 -7.59
CA THR A 643 -27.39 11.53 -8.10
C THR A 643 -27.46 11.71 -9.61
N SER A 644 -28.14 10.80 -10.33
CA SER A 644 -28.40 10.90 -11.76
C SER A 644 -29.83 10.48 -12.12
N ASN A 645 -30.35 11.00 -13.25
CA ASN A 645 -31.58 10.51 -13.87
C ASN A 645 -31.41 9.13 -14.53
N LEU A 646 -30.18 8.70 -14.79
CA LEU A 646 -29.88 7.39 -15.38
C LEU A 646 -29.46 6.38 -14.31
N PHE A 647 -30.11 5.21 -14.30
CA PHE A 647 -29.83 4.10 -13.38
C PHE A 647 -28.35 3.68 -13.36
N VAL A 648 -27.70 3.72 -14.53
CA VAL A 648 -26.28 3.36 -14.68
C VAL A 648 -25.30 4.40 -14.14
N ASP A 649 -25.77 5.62 -13.86
CA ASP A 649 -24.96 6.73 -13.34
C ASP A 649 -25.42 7.21 -11.93
N ASP A 650 -26.46 6.60 -11.34
CA ASP A 650 -26.92 6.92 -9.97
C ASP A 650 -26.06 6.20 -8.93
N GLU A 651 -25.03 6.90 -8.43
CA GLU A 651 -24.15 6.47 -7.35
C GLU A 651 -24.94 6.08 -6.07
N ASN A 652 -26.12 6.67 -5.86
CA ASN A 652 -26.97 6.37 -4.71
C ASN A 652 -27.87 5.13 -4.89
N VAL A 653 -27.83 4.44 -6.04
CA VAL A 653 -28.70 3.27 -6.28
C VAL A 653 -28.44 2.13 -5.30
N THR A 654 -27.20 1.97 -4.83
CA THR A 654 -26.83 0.98 -3.80
C THR A 654 -27.59 1.23 -2.50
N TYR A 655 -27.69 2.48 -2.04
CA TYR A 655 -28.46 2.81 -0.84
C TYR A 655 -29.98 2.60 -1.06
N PHE A 656 -30.47 2.84 -2.28
CA PHE A 656 -31.86 2.55 -2.63
C PHE A 656 -32.18 1.06 -2.60
N ILE A 657 -31.33 0.20 -3.16
CA ILE A 657 -31.49 -1.27 -3.08
C ILE A 657 -31.33 -1.72 -1.62
N GLY A 658 -30.36 -1.14 -0.89
CA GLY A 658 -30.11 -1.38 0.53
C GLY A 658 -31.25 -1.01 1.47
N SER A 659 -32.15 -0.10 1.05
CA SER A 659 -33.34 0.30 1.83
C SER A 659 -34.58 -0.55 1.54
N GLN A 660 -34.55 -1.46 0.56
CA GLN A 660 -35.70 -2.32 0.25
C GLN A 660 -35.85 -3.44 1.29
N THR A 661 -36.61 -3.17 2.34
CA THR A 661 -36.83 -4.08 3.49
C THR A 661 -37.54 -5.38 3.15
N TYR A 662 -38.25 -5.46 2.01
CA TYR A 662 -38.86 -6.71 1.54
C TYR A 662 -37.85 -7.68 0.89
N LEU A 663 -36.62 -7.25 0.60
CA LEU A 663 -35.55 -8.14 0.17
C LEU A 663 -34.88 -8.78 1.40
N PRO A 664 -34.68 -10.12 1.41
CA PRO A 664 -33.83 -10.79 2.39
C PRO A 664 -32.44 -10.15 2.51
N ALA A 665 -31.83 -10.20 3.71
CA ALA A 665 -30.61 -9.45 4.01
C ALA A 665 -29.40 -9.88 3.16
N ASP A 666 -29.28 -11.17 2.91
CA ASP A 666 -28.30 -11.83 2.04
C ASP A 666 -28.48 -11.45 0.56
N VAL A 667 -29.73 -11.50 0.06
CA VAL A 667 -30.10 -11.05 -1.28
C VAL A 667 -29.78 -9.56 -1.44
N ARG A 668 -30.12 -8.74 -0.45
CA ARG A 668 -29.90 -7.30 -0.46
C ARG A 668 -28.41 -6.93 -0.46
N ALA A 669 -27.60 -7.57 0.39
CA ALA A 669 -26.15 -7.40 0.41
C ALA A 669 -25.51 -7.78 -0.95
N THR A 670 -25.96 -8.91 -1.52
CA THR A 670 -25.48 -9.38 -2.82
C THR A 670 -25.82 -8.41 -3.95
N LEU A 671 -27.06 -7.92 -4.02
CA LEU A 671 -27.48 -6.97 -5.04
C LEU A 671 -26.79 -5.60 -4.90
N CYS A 672 -26.56 -5.12 -3.67
CA CYS A 672 -25.77 -3.91 -3.40
C CYS A 672 -24.32 -4.04 -3.91
N LYS A 673 -23.67 -5.20 -3.75
CA LYS A 673 -22.34 -5.44 -4.30
C LYS A 673 -22.35 -5.54 -5.83
N LYS A 674 -23.37 -6.21 -6.41
CA LYS A 674 -23.46 -6.47 -7.86
C LYS A 674 -23.91 -5.26 -8.69
N VAL A 675 -24.73 -4.35 -8.16
CA VAL A 675 -25.16 -3.15 -8.91
C VAL A 675 -23.97 -2.24 -9.21
N LEU A 676 -23.02 -2.08 -8.29
CA LEU A 676 -21.81 -1.27 -8.50
C LEU A 676 -20.91 -1.85 -9.61
N SER A 677 -20.73 -3.18 -9.67
CA SER A 677 -20.03 -3.81 -10.81
C SER A 677 -20.80 -3.64 -12.12
N PHE A 678 -22.12 -3.78 -12.10
CA PHE A 678 -22.96 -3.62 -13.29
C PHE A 678 -22.94 -2.18 -13.84
N GLN A 679 -22.91 -1.16 -12.97
CA GLN A 679 -22.77 0.24 -13.39
C GLN A 679 -21.41 0.50 -14.05
N LYS A 680 -20.31 -0.08 -13.52
CA LYS A 680 -18.96 0.03 -14.10
C LYS A 680 -18.88 -0.57 -15.51
N ASP A 681 -19.51 -1.72 -15.75
CA ASP A 681 -19.62 -2.33 -17.09
C ASP A 681 -20.30 -1.41 -18.13
N TYR A 682 -21.05 -0.41 -17.66
CA TYR A 682 -21.84 0.54 -18.45
C TYR A 682 -21.33 2.00 -18.40
N ALA A 683 -20.17 2.27 -17.78
CA ALA A 683 -19.56 3.60 -17.67
C ALA A 683 -19.33 4.27 -19.06
N PRO A 684 -19.06 5.58 -19.21
CA PRO A 684 -19.49 6.36 -20.40
C PRO A 684 -18.96 5.95 -21.79
N ASN A 685 -17.97 5.05 -21.88
CA ASN A 685 -17.47 4.49 -23.14
C ASN A 685 -17.79 2.97 -23.31
N GLY A 686 -18.48 2.35 -22.35
CA GLY A 686 -18.81 0.94 -22.30
C GLY A 686 -20.10 0.60 -23.05
N TYR A 687 -19.95 -0.03 -24.22
CA TYR A 687 -21.08 -0.62 -24.96
C TYR A 687 -21.26 -2.09 -24.58
N TYR A 688 -22.45 -2.46 -24.10
CA TYR A 688 -22.78 -3.87 -23.93
C TYR A 688 -22.83 -4.59 -25.31
N PHE A 689 -21.99 -5.61 -25.48
CA PHE A 689 -21.91 -6.48 -26.66
C PHE A 689 -21.50 -5.83 -28.01
N GLY A 690 -21.02 -4.59 -28.04
CA GLY A 690 -20.53 -3.96 -29.27
C GLY A 690 -21.58 -3.80 -30.39
N LYS A 691 -22.87 -3.99 -30.08
CA LYS A 691 -23.98 -3.74 -31.01
C LYS A 691 -24.47 -2.30 -30.84
N LYS A 692 -24.57 -1.57 -31.94
CA LYS A 692 -25.03 -0.16 -31.96
C LYS A 692 -26.53 0.02 -31.61
N ASP A 693 -27.26 -1.07 -31.45
CA ASP A 693 -28.74 -1.10 -31.49
C ASP A 693 -29.42 -1.14 -30.11
N SER A 694 -28.65 -1.10 -29.01
CA SER A 694 -29.17 -1.14 -27.64
C SER A 694 -28.91 0.18 -26.88
N PRO A 695 -29.84 1.15 -26.90
CA PRO A 695 -29.62 2.44 -26.25
C PRO A 695 -29.57 2.32 -24.71
N ARG A 696 -28.74 3.17 -24.09
CA ARG A 696 -28.46 3.24 -22.63
C ARG A 696 -29.62 3.86 -21.83
N THR A 697 -30.85 3.42 -22.10
CA THR A 697 -32.06 3.88 -21.41
C THR A 697 -32.21 3.20 -20.04
N ASN A 698 -32.95 3.84 -19.14
CA ASN A 698 -33.32 3.22 -17.85
C ASN A 698 -34.07 1.90 -18.05
N ASP A 699 -34.95 1.81 -19.05
CA ASP A 699 -35.69 0.59 -19.33
C ASP A 699 -34.79 -0.59 -19.73
N ASN A 700 -33.86 -0.38 -20.67
CA ASN A 700 -32.94 -1.43 -21.11
C ASN A 700 -31.97 -1.85 -20.00
N THR A 701 -31.43 -0.88 -19.27
CA THR A 701 -30.41 -1.12 -18.24
C THR A 701 -30.99 -1.78 -16.97
N ILE A 702 -32.18 -1.36 -16.51
CA ILE A 702 -32.89 -2.00 -15.40
C ILE A 702 -33.33 -3.43 -15.78
N LYS A 703 -33.89 -3.64 -16.97
CA LYS A 703 -34.24 -4.99 -17.47
C LYS A 703 -33.02 -5.90 -17.50
N HIS A 704 -31.88 -5.43 -18.00
CA HIS A 704 -30.65 -6.22 -18.06
C HIS A 704 -30.09 -6.53 -16.66
N PHE A 705 -30.08 -5.56 -15.74
CA PHE A 705 -29.65 -5.79 -14.35
C PHE A 705 -30.48 -6.89 -13.68
N ILE A 706 -31.81 -6.81 -13.78
CA ILE A 706 -32.72 -7.81 -13.19
C ILE A 706 -32.53 -9.19 -13.84
N ASN A 707 -32.38 -9.25 -15.16
CA ASN A 707 -32.09 -10.51 -15.86
C ASN A 707 -30.76 -11.12 -15.41
N LYS A 708 -29.70 -10.31 -15.23
CA LYS A 708 -28.39 -10.77 -14.74
C LYS A 708 -28.45 -11.37 -13.34
N CYS A 709 -29.37 -10.93 -12.49
CA CYS A 709 -29.53 -11.46 -11.14
C CYS A 709 -29.92 -12.95 -11.13
N THR A 710 -30.72 -13.39 -12.11
CA THR A 710 -31.21 -14.78 -12.24
C THR A 710 -30.65 -15.54 -13.45
N TYR A 711 -29.73 -14.92 -14.21
CA TYR A 711 -29.20 -15.54 -15.43
C TYR A 711 -28.32 -16.74 -15.11
N GLN A 712 -28.71 -17.90 -15.62
CA GLN A 712 -27.92 -19.11 -15.65
C GLN A 712 -27.73 -19.49 -17.13
N LYS A 713 -26.48 -19.60 -17.58
CA LYS A 713 -26.18 -19.98 -18.97
C LYS A 713 -26.31 -21.49 -19.08
N GLU A 714 -27.13 -21.97 -20.00
CA GLU A 714 -27.15 -23.40 -20.34
C GLU A 714 -25.73 -23.82 -20.72
N HIS A 715 -25.22 -24.83 -20.01
CA HIS A 715 -23.84 -25.36 -20.10
C HIS A 715 -22.71 -24.48 -19.52
N SER A 716 -22.96 -23.56 -18.58
CA SER A 716 -21.89 -23.00 -17.72
C SER A 716 -22.03 -23.38 -16.26
N SER A 717 -20.92 -23.68 -15.61
CA SER A 717 -20.82 -23.95 -14.16
C SER A 717 -20.93 -22.70 -13.27
N SER A 718 -21.11 -21.51 -13.85
CA SER A 718 -21.27 -20.25 -13.11
C SER A 718 -22.70 -20.13 -12.53
N PRO A 719 -22.87 -20.03 -11.20
CA PRO A 719 -24.19 -19.79 -10.61
C PRO A 719 -24.68 -18.36 -10.90
N SER A 720 -26.00 -18.19 -10.94
CA SER A 720 -26.65 -16.87 -10.99
C SER A 720 -26.32 -16.04 -9.74
N TRP A 721 -26.37 -14.71 -9.82
CA TRP A 721 -25.97 -13.85 -8.69
C TRP A 721 -26.83 -14.09 -7.44
N ILE A 722 -28.10 -14.43 -7.61
CA ILE A 722 -28.94 -15.02 -6.54
C ILE A 722 -29.61 -16.30 -7.07
N PRO A 723 -29.98 -17.27 -6.20
CA PRO A 723 -30.66 -18.49 -6.64
C PRO A 723 -31.96 -18.19 -7.41
N ALA A 724 -32.17 -18.84 -8.56
CA ALA A 724 -33.29 -18.57 -9.47
C ALA A 724 -34.64 -19.18 -9.02
N THR A 725 -34.93 -19.14 -7.72
CA THR A 725 -36.18 -19.64 -7.11
C THR A 725 -37.40 -18.82 -7.52
N SER A 726 -38.58 -19.40 -7.40
CA SER A 726 -39.86 -18.72 -7.65
C SER A 726 -40.03 -17.47 -6.78
N GLU A 727 -39.60 -17.55 -5.51
CA GLU A 727 -39.66 -16.46 -4.54
C GLU A 727 -38.73 -15.31 -4.92
N ASN A 728 -37.47 -15.61 -5.27
CA ASN A 728 -36.50 -14.59 -5.70
C ASN A 728 -36.92 -13.88 -6.98
N LYS A 729 -37.62 -14.57 -7.90
CA LYS A 729 -38.20 -13.94 -9.10
C LYS A 729 -39.28 -12.91 -8.74
N VAL A 730 -40.20 -13.24 -7.83
CA VAL A 730 -41.24 -12.29 -7.35
C VAL A 730 -40.60 -11.09 -6.63
N LEU A 731 -39.57 -11.32 -5.81
CA LEU A 731 -38.83 -10.25 -5.14
C LEU A 731 -38.09 -9.33 -6.12
N LEU A 732 -37.50 -9.89 -7.18
CA LEU A 732 -36.82 -9.11 -8.23
C LEU A 732 -37.79 -8.34 -9.14
N ASP A 733 -38.96 -8.88 -9.48
CA ASP A 733 -39.97 -8.11 -10.21
C ASP A 733 -40.51 -6.94 -9.36
N LYS A 734 -40.61 -7.12 -8.05
CA LYS A 734 -40.92 -6.01 -7.12
C LYS A 734 -39.80 -4.96 -7.09
N LEU A 735 -38.53 -5.37 -7.10
CA LEU A 735 -37.37 -4.47 -7.18
C LEU A 735 -37.30 -3.72 -8.51
N LYS A 736 -37.56 -4.41 -9.63
CA LYS A 736 -37.66 -3.85 -10.97
C LYS A 736 -38.67 -2.71 -11.02
N ASN A 737 -39.86 -2.92 -10.45
CA ASN A 737 -40.90 -1.89 -10.35
C ASN A 737 -40.49 -0.73 -9.44
N ALA A 738 -39.82 -0.99 -8.31
CA ALA A 738 -39.30 0.06 -7.44
C ALA A 738 -38.21 0.92 -8.12
N LEU A 739 -37.31 0.29 -8.89
CA LEU A 739 -36.32 0.99 -9.71
C LEU A 739 -37.01 1.82 -10.81
N TYR A 740 -38.00 1.27 -11.52
CA TYR A 740 -38.78 2.06 -12.50
C TYR A 740 -39.42 3.29 -11.87
N GLN A 741 -40.03 3.17 -10.69
CA GLN A 741 -40.63 4.31 -9.98
C GLN A 741 -39.58 5.37 -9.61
N ARG A 742 -38.38 4.97 -9.16
CA ARG A 742 -37.26 5.89 -8.85
C ARG A 742 -36.81 6.69 -10.07
N TYR A 743 -36.83 6.09 -11.27
CA TYR A 743 -36.35 6.73 -12.51
C TYR A 743 -37.46 7.10 -13.51
N ALA A 744 -38.73 7.14 -13.08
CA ALA A 744 -39.88 7.41 -13.95
C ALA A 744 -39.93 8.84 -14.54
N ASN A 745 -39.17 9.77 -13.97
CA ASN A 745 -39.03 11.16 -14.42
C ASN A 745 -37.54 11.44 -14.66
N GLY A 746 -37.02 10.97 -15.80
CA GLY A 746 -35.60 11.01 -16.17
C GLY A 746 -35.36 11.67 -17.50
#